data_AF-A0A2V8HPM1-F1
#
_entry.id   AF-A0A2V8HPM1-F1
#
_cell.length_a   1.000
_cell.length_b   1.000
_cell.length_c   1.000
_cell.angle_alpha   90.00
_cell.angle_beta   90.00
_cell.angle_gamma   90.00
#
_symmetry.space_group_name_H-M   'P 1'
#
loop_
_entity.id
_entity.type
_entity.pdbx_description
1 polymer ?
#
loop_
_entity_poly.entity_id
_entity_poly.type
_entity_poly.pdbx_seq_one_letter_code
_entity_poly.pdbx_strand_id
1 'polypeptide(L)'
;MSEPISISSAPPALASMNYTALREGGMALIRKWAGESWTDHNIHDPGITILEACSYAMTELGLRLQLDIGDLLRSGESIKNADLAPADRVMPVGPVTPNDLRRVLLDHPLVRDAQLFLPADGEVLLYGPPLTYTPGSSRIRPGGLYEVLVELADPDLEQDLNSNTYSFQVTSGGQNYDVDIALPFWDDVEAAPFREGAVVTAAAMVLDGGQAWRALPEPQSFFGKIDITYQTTAGTSHVMTWAVLQVTSVLPQPGAVLPGILTAAQTAVETVAAPNAPLVPFADRVRRAAAAVTQLQTYLAGWRNLGEQAVRIGVPRVQEVAVRARIEVTGGIDVEQLVANIFVELDKMLSPRVRFESLSARRSTTPDPDAIYDGPLLRNGFLATDALDMAHPSVLFLSDVLRVIMRQRSAAGTDVVTQENPAGRDIVAVTDLALTNYINNRPITSDAENCLTLVETERYRPRLSAAKSRLVLVRNDSEVGYDTERVELLVADALAKVDQASRTDDASPVWPVPRGDLLPIDEYTPLQEELPAIYGVGHAVLPDSAGTSRLAGVRQLQGYLLLFEQMLADVTAQLANVNRFFSGDASEDTTYFTRPPFDLPGVPSLLRRFTPGGNWGTFISDPNNPVARALHDAAESRTEVLDRRNRMLDHLLARQGEDMVAFGQELHRWARLELAAVNLPPGQQAASIAARRDAANTRLVHIKAALLRDAPELNAFRLLANSNPLFGETDLLRVTPAGAQFTWQLAPDNQERLRSVSLFDTEAAAHVDGEHSLAFAARPELYVVVDIGGGLRRLNVMDGVTAAARVVAESSQTFAGDPAARAAIAEIAGLFAQVRIESSPSPFERRVAYLTGIRHQRRRRLLTATNMNFAIVDDPPGGGLFGKRWRLFELPGNTGQVLLNSPQRFDAATDAAAIRLAQDSIRQVLRYGMDEWNYAVSTAAPFTYQLTDPSGTVLAVRDAPLGSASDAQRALATTVDLLYGSYGAEGFYLIEHLLLRPRQSGDPFLSLPVQQGGVERDPYGQRITLVFPSGYARDFSLDRKTAPTRLVTPDRFRDPEFRNYAERVIQQACPAHLMPTVYWVDQSLPGSPLLPGSFDMFEERYFDWLDTVLIPGALAAIVDAARGAMVETLNAIANDTP
;
A
#
# COMPACT_ATOMS: atom_id res chain seq x y z
N MET A 1 -23.96 -27.70 -29.08
CA MET A 1 -23.09 -26.53 -28.81
C MET A 1 -23.24 -25.61 -30.01
N SER A 2 -23.87 -24.46 -29.82
CA SER A 2 -23.86 -23.39 -30.83
C SER A 2 -22.42 -22.91 -30.99
N GLU A 3 -22.01 -22.59 -32.23
CA GLU A 3 -20.70 -21.98 -32.48
C GLU A 3 -20.50 -20.76 -31.56
N PRO A 4 -19.29 -20.57 -31.01
CA PRO A 4 -19.01 -19.40 -30.19
C PRO A 4 -19.25 -18.14 -31.02
N ILE A 5 -20.09 -17.24 -30.50
CA ILE A 5 -20.35 -15.94 -31.12
C ILE A 5 -19.06 -15.13 -31.00
N SER A 6 -18.25 -15.09 -32.05
CA SER A 6 -17.07 -14.22 -32.12
C SER A 6 -17.47 -12.84 -32.62
N ILE A 7 -17.04 -11.79 -31.93
CA ILE A 7 -17.12 -10.42 -32.45
C ILE A 7 -16.17 -10.34 -33.65
N SER A 8 -16.69 -9.96 -34.82
CA SER A 8 -15.90 -9.76 -36.04
C SER A 8 -14.83 -8.69 -35.79
N SER A 9 -13.58 -8.95 -36.21
CA SER A 9 -12.52 -7.94 -36.23
C SER A 9 -12.65 -6.97 -37.41
N ALA A 10 -13.46 -7.30 -38.42
CA ALA A 10 -13.79 -6.35 -39.48
C ALA A 10 -14.70 -5.25 -38.92
N PRO A 11 -14.44 -3.97 -39.24
CA PRO A 11 -15.28 -2.87 -38.79
C PRO A 11 -16.74 -3.11 -39.23
N PRO A 12 -17.73 -2.75 -38.39
CA PRO A 12 -19.13 -2.85 -38.77
C PRO A 12 -19.39 -2.10 -40.09
N ALA A 13 -20.37 -2.55 -40.87
CA ALA A 13 -20.82 -1.74 -42.00
C ALA A 13 -21.33 -0.39 -41.48
N LEU A 14 -20.75 0.72 -41.94
CA LEU A 14 -21.07 2.09 -41.48
C LEU A 14 -22.39 2.60 -42.10
N ALA A 15 -23.44 1.78 -42.04
CA ALA A 15 -24.73 2.03 -42.68
C ALA A 15 -25.39 3.31 -42.15
N SER A 16 -25.16 3.66 -40.87
CA SER A 16 -25.66 4.90 -40.26
C SER A 16 -25.06 6.16 -40.87
N MET A 17 -23.87 6.10 -41.50
CA MET A 17 -23.26 7.24 -42.19
C MET A 17 -23.65 7.32 -43.67
N ASN A 18 -24.40 6.34 -44.18
CA ASN A 18 -24.82 6.29 -45.57
C ASN A 18 -26.28 6.75 -45.69
N TYR A 19 -26.44 8.03 -46.02
CA TYR A 19 -27.74 8.64 -46.27
C TYR A 19 -28.62 7.83 -47.22
N THR A 20 -28.06 7.36 -48.35
CA THR A 20 -28.81 6.62 -49.36
C THR A 20 -29.32 5.29 -48.80
N ALA A 21 -28.48 4.59 -48.04
CA ALA A 21 -28.85 3.33 -47.40
C ALA A 21 -29.96 3.52 -46.35
N LEU A 22 -29.86 4.56 -45.52
CA LEU A 22 -30.89 4.90 -44.53
C LEU A 22 -32.21 5.25 -45.19
N ARG A 23 -32.18 6.10 -46.23
CA ARG A 23 -33.36 6.50 -46.99
C ARG A 23 -34.03 5.30 -47.64
N GLU A 24 -33.28 4.46 -48.36
CA GLU A 24 -33.83 3.27 -49.01
C GLU A 24 -34.37 2.25 -47.99
N GLY A 25 -33.71 2.10 -46.83
CA GLY A 25 -34.21 1.28 -45.72
C GLY A 25 -35.55 1.80 -45.18
N GLY A 26 -35.67 3.11 -44.96
CA GLY A 26 -36.92 3.76 -44.57
C GLY A 26 -38.01 3.59 -45.63
N MET A 27 -37.69 3.78 -46.90
CA MET A 27 -38.61 3.56 -48.03
C MET A 27 -39.10 2.12 -48.11
N ALA A 28 -38.22 1.14 -47.85
CA ALA A 28 -38.60 -0.26 -47.78
C ALA A 28 -39.58 -0.53 -46.62
N LEU A 29 -39.38 0.11 -45.46
CA LEU A 29 -40.31 0.03 -44.33
C LEU A 29 -41.67 0.66 -44.66
N ILE A 30 -41.71 1.85 -45.27
CA ILE A 30 -42.97 2.50 -45.68
C ILE A 30 -43.73 1.61 -46.68
N ARG A 31 -43.07 1.11 -47.73
CA ARG A 31 -43.70 0.23 -48.72
C ARG A 31 -44.22 -1.07 -48.09
N LYS A 32 -43.50 -1.60 -47.10
CA LYS A 32 -43.90 -2.82 -46.39
C LYS A 32 -45.12 -2.61 -45.50
N TRP A 33 -45.16 -1.52 -44.73
CA TRP A 33 -46.18 -1.31 -43.69
C TRP A 33 -47.36 -0.45 -44.13
N ALA A 34 -47.17 0.42 -45.12
CA ALA A 34 -48.15 1.41 -45.58
C ALA A 34 -48.38 1.40 -47.10
N GLY A 35 -47.89 0.38 -47.84
CA GLY A 35 -47.94 0.35 -49.31
C GLY A 35 -49.34 0.39 -49.92
N GLU A 36 -50.40 0.07 -49.16
CA GLU A 36 -51.80 0.18 -49.61
C GLU A 36 -52.43 1.55 -49.26
N SER A 37 -52.03 2.17 -48.15
CA SER A 37 -52.61 3.43 -47.65
C SER A 37 -51.83 4.69 -48.07
N TRP A 38 -50.54 4.54 -48.34
CA TRP A 38 -49.63 5.59 -48.79
C TRP A 38 -48.92 5.08 -50.05
N THR A 39 -49.50 5.41 -51.21
CA THR A 39 -49.08 4.87 -52.51
C THR A 39 -48.16 5.83 -53.28
N ASP A 40 -48.24 7.12 -52.98
CA ASP A 40 -47.35 8.14 -53.55
C ASP A 40 -46.07 8.28 -52.72
N HIS A 41 -44.95 7.91 -53.33
CA HIS A 41 -43.62 7.98 -52.70
C HIS A 41 -42.67 8.92 -53.45
N ASN A 42 -43.23 9.92 -54.14
CA ASN A 42 -42.44 10.89 -54.90
C ASN A 42 -41.88 12.00 -53.98
N ILE A 43 -40.87 12.72 -54.47
CA ILE A 43 -40.13 13.76 -53.72
C ILE A 43 -40.98 14.96 -53.28
N HIS A 44 -42.17 15.13 -53.84
CA HIS A 44 -43.07 16.23 -53.48
C HIS A 44 -43.96 15.89 -52.28
N ASP A 45 -44.01 14.62 -51.86
CA ASP A 45 -44.80 14.18 -50.71
C ASP A 45 -44.13 14.64 -49.40
N PRO A 46 -44.84 15.35 -48.51
CA PRO A 46 -44.27 15.83 -47.26
C PRO A 46 -43.70 14.74 -46.34
N GLY A 47 -44.32 13.56 -46.30
CA GLY A 47 -43.81 12.46 -45.50
C GLY A 47 -42.51 11.87 -46.05
N ILE A 48 -42.29 11.91 -47.37
CA ILE A 48 -41.01 11.55 -47.98
C ILE A 48 -39.94 12.58 -47.64
N THR A 49 -40.27 13.88 -47.70
CA THR A 49 -39.30 14.93 -47.29
C THR A 49 -38.92 14.84 -45.81
N ILE A 50 -39.85 14.44 -44.93
CA ILE A 50 -39.55 14.19 -43.51
C ILE A 50 -38.65 12.96 -43.36
N LEU A 51 -38.90 11.87 -44.10
CA LEU A 51 -38.02 10.71 -44.09
C LEU A 51 -36.60 11.07 -44.54
N GLU A 52 -36.47 11.90 -45.57
CA GLU A 52 -35.19 12.39 -46.07
C GLU A 52 -34.47 13.23 -45.01
N ALA A 53 -35.16 14.16 -44.34
CA ALA A 53 -34.60 14.94 -43.23
C ALA A 53 -34.16 14.04 -42.05
N CYS A 54 -34.99 13.07 -41.65
CA CYS A 54 -34.63 12.10 -40.60
C CYS A 54 -33.40 11.27 -41.01
N SER A 55 -33.33 10.86 -42.28
CA SER A 55 -32.18 10.11 -42.81
C SER A 55 -30.89 10.93 -42.73
N TYR A 56 -30.96 12.24 -43.00
CA TYR A 56 -29.82 13.15 -42.87
C TYR A 56 -29.40 13.35 -41.40
N ALA A 57 -30.34 13.63 -40.50
CA ALA A 57 -30.06 13.77 -39.06
C ALA A 57 -29.42 12.49 -38.48
N MET A 58 -29.87 11.31 -38.92
CA MET A 58 -29.25 10.04 -38.53
C MET A 58 -27.82 9.87 -39.06
N THR A 59 -27.46 10.45 -40.21
CA THR A 59 -26.07 10.43 -40.69
C THR A 59 -25.11 11.24 -39.83
N GLU A 60 -25.57 12.38 -39.31
CA GLU A 60 -24.80 13.18 -38.35
C GLU A 60 -24.57 12.41 -37.05
N LEU A 61 -25.62 11.79 -36.50
CA LEU A 61 -25.48 10.92 -35.33
C LEU A 61 -24.56 9.73 -35.60
N GLY A 62 -24.68 9.12 -36.78
CA GLY A 62 -23.81 8.03 -37.22
C GLY A 62 -22.33 8.41 -37.26
N LEU A 63 -22.01 9.64 -37.67
CA LEU A 63 -20.67 10.20 -37.63
C LEU A 63 -20.18 10.36 -36.19
N ARG A 64 -20.99 10.94 -35.30
CA ARG A 64 -20.62 11.17 -33.89
C ARG A 64 -20.37 9.88 -33.11
N LEU A 65 -21.16 8.83 -33.39
CA LEU A 65 -20.99 7.50 -32.77
C LEU A 65 -19.69 6.80 -33.17
N GLN A 66 -18.98 7.31 -34.19
CA GLN A 66 -17.73 6.75 -34.71
C GLN A 66 -16.50 7.64 -34.47
N LEU A 67 -16.65 8.70 -33.68
CA LEU A 67 -15.51 9.47 -33.20
C LEU A 67 -14.54 8.56 -32.45
N ASP A 68 -13.26 8.91 -32.45
CA ASP A 68 -12.26 8.17 -31.70
C ASP A 68 -12.65 8.15 -30.22
N ILE A 69 -12.43 7.02 -29.56
CA ILE A 69 -12.80 6.88 -28.15
C ILE A 69 -12.06 7.90 -27.27
N GLY A 70 -10.83 8.27 -27.62
CA GLY A 70 -10.07 9.32 -26.95
C GLY A 70 -10.78 10.67 -27.03
N ASP A 71 -11.35 11.01 -28.18
CA ASP A 71 -12.09 12.26 -28.39
C ASP A 71 -13.43 12.26 -27.63
N LEU A 72 -14.14 11.13 -27.64
CA LEU A 72 -15.40 10.97 -26.90
C LEU A 72 -15.18 11.12 -25.38
N LEU A 73 -14.19 10.42 -24.84
CA LEU A 73 -13.85 10.51 -23.42
C LEU A 73 -13.40 11.92 -23.05
N ARG A 74 -12.54 12.54 -23.87
CA ARG A 74 -12.07 13.93 -23.68
C ARG A 74 -13.22 14.93 -23.69
N SER A 75 -14.17 14.76 -24.59
CA SER A 75 -15.33 15.65 -24.72
C SER A 75 -16.32 15.48 -23.55
N GLY A 76 -16.47 14.26 -23.04
CA GLY A 76 -17.26 13.97 -21.84
C GLY A 76 -16.71 14.56 -20.53
N GLU A 77 -15.43 14.94 -20.47
CA GLU A 77 -14.80 15.57 -19.29
C GLU A 77 -15.44 16.91 -18.90
N SER A 78 -16.16 17.55 -19.83
CA SER A 78 -16.98 18.73 -19.55
C SER A 78 -18.07 18.47 -18.49
N ILE A 79 -18.51 17.21 -18.36
CA ILE A 79 -19.52 16.76 -17.41
C ILE A 79 -18.88 15.94 -16.28
N LYS A 80 -18.07 14.93 -16.61
CA LYS A 80 -17.39 14.06 -15.64
C LYS A 80 -16.11 13.50 -16.23
N ASN A 81 -15.06 13.39 -15.41
CA ASN A 81 -13.82 12.73 -15.82
C ASN A 81 -14.04 11.23 -16.05
N ALA A 82 -13.21 10.62 -16.89
CA ALA A 82 -13.23 9.17 -17.09
C ALA A 82 -12.59 8.44 -15.90
N ASP A 83 -13.32 7.47 -15.32
CA ASP A 83 -12.89 6.70 -14.14
C ASP A 83 -12.09 5.42 -14.54
N LEU A 84 -11.19 5.52 -15.53
CA LEU A 84 -10.39 4.39 -16.00
C LEU A 84 -9.01 4.39 -15.35
N ALA A 85 -8.60 3.25 -14.77
CA ALA A 85 -7.29 3.12 -14.15
C ALA A 85 -6.17 2.94 -15.21
N PRO A 86 -5.06 3.68 -15.11
CA PRO A 86 -3.94 3.58 -16.05
C PRO A 86 -3.09 2.33 -15.81
N ALA A 87 -2.21 2.01 -16.77
CA ALA A 87 -1.38 0.80 -16.74
C ALA A 87 -0.46 0.73 -15.51
N ASP A 88 0.17 1.84 -15.14
CA ASP A 88 1.06 1.96 -13.97
C ASP A 88 0.34 1.76 -12.62
N ARG A 89 -1.00 1.79 -12.60
CA ARG A 89 -1.81 1.49 -11.41
C ARG A 89 -2.32 0.05 -11.35
N VAL A 90 -2.51 -0.60 -12.50
CA VAL A 90 -3.19 -1.91 -12.60
C VAL A 90 -2.23 -3.06 -12.86
N MET A 91 -1.14 -2.82 -13.60
CA MET A 91 -0.20 -3.87 -14.02
C MET A 91 0.82 -4.25 -12.95
N PRO A 92 1.39 -3.32 -12.15
CA PRO A 92 2.38 -3.70 -11.15
C PRO A 92 1.83 -4.64 -10.09
N VAL A 93 2.69 -5.52 -9.60
CA VAL A 93 2.38 -6.49 -8.55
C VAL A 93 3.35 -6.32 -7.38
N GLY A 94 2.87 -6.51 -6.16
CA GLY A 94 3.70 -6.50 -4.96
C GLY A 94 4.80 -7.56 -4.98
N PRO A 95 5.80 -7.48 -4.09
CA PRO A 95 6.93 -8.40 -4.12
C PRO A 95 6.53 -9.81 -3.69
N VAL A 96 6.55 -10.75 -4.63
CA VAL A 96 6.22 -12.17 -4.37
C VAL A 96 7.46 -13.05 -4.37
N THR A 97 8.37 -12.83 -5.32
CA THR A 97 9.59 -13.63 -5.44
C THR A 97 10.76 -13.01 -4.67
N PRO A 98 11.82 -13.78 -4.37
CA PRO A 98 13.04 -13.22 -3.79
C PRO A 98 13.64 -12.10 -4.66
N ASN A 99 13.52 -12.21 -5.97
CA ASN A 99 13.96 -11.18 -6.90
C ASN A 99 13.12 -9.90 -6.77
N ASP A 100 11.79 -10.01 -6.66
CA ASP A 100 10.94 -8.83 -6.46
C ASP A 100 11.25 -8.12 -5.15
N LEU A 101 11.47 -8.90 -4.07
CA LEU A 101 11.85 -8.35 -2.79
C LEU A 101 13.25 -7.69 -2.84
N ARG A 102 14.18 -8.25 -3.64
CA ARG A 102 15.46 -7.59 -3.97
C ARG A 102 15.24 -6.29 -4.72
N ARG A 103 14.32 -6.21 -5.69
CA ARG A 103 14.01 -4.95 -6.41
C ARG A 103 13.53 -3.86 -5.46
N VAL A 104 12.63 -4.20 -4.53
CA VAL A 104 12.13 -3.27 -3.50
C VAL A 104 13.26 -2.81 -2.58
N LEU A 105 14.17 -3.71 -2.17
CA LEU A 105 15.33 -3.34 -1.36
C LEU A 105 16.30 -2.42 -2.13
N LEU A 106 16.59 -2.70 -3.40
CA LEU A 106 17.48 -1.89 -4.24
C LEU A 106 16.95 -0.47 -4.48
N ASP A 107 15.64 -0.27 -4.41
CA ASP A 107 14.99 1.04 -4.51
C ASP A 107 15.15 1.89 -3.22
N HIS A 108 15.58 1.28 -2.11
CA HIS A 108 15.77 1.97 -0.85
C HIS A 108 17.15 2.68 -0.80
N PRO A 109 17.23 3.96 -0.36
CA PRO A 109 18.47 4.76 -0.45
C PRO A 109 19.65 4.22 0.37
N LEU A 110 19.39 3.48 1.46
CA LEU A 110 20.42 2.82 2.28
C LEU A 110 20.96 1.51 1.69
N VAL A 111 20.46 1.06 0.55
CA VAL A 111 20.81 -0.24 -0.05
C VAL A 111 21.62 -0.02 -1.31
N ARG A 112 22.82 -0.58 -1.34
CA ARG A 112 23.63 -0.68 -2.56
C ARG A 112 23.36 -1.97 -3.31
N ASP A 113 23.29 -3.08 -2.57
CA ASP A 113 22.91 -4.41 -3.06
C ASP A 113 22.22 -5.20 -1.96
N ALA A 114 21.46 -6.23 -2.32
CA ALA A 114 20.81 -7.14 -1.38
C ALA A 114 20.74 -8.56 -1.92
N GLN A 115 20.81 -9.53 -1.01
CA GLN A 115 20.64 -10.96 -1.30
C GLN A 115 19.70 -11.61 -0.29
N LEU A 116 18.91 -12.56 -0.78
CA LEU A 116 17.91 -13.27 -0.01
C LEU A 116 18.20 -14.78 0.00
N PHE A 117 18.10 -15.38 1.18
CA PHE A 117 18.35 -16.80 1.39
C PHE A 117 17.09 -17.46 1.95
N LEU A 118 16.56 -18.44 1.21
CA LEU A 118 15.41 -19.26 1.63
C LEU A 118 15.69 -20.76 1.35
N PRO A 119 15.26 -21.68 2.24
CA PRO A 119 14.65 -21.42 3.55
C PRO A 119 15.70 -21.03 4.60
N ALA A 120 15.33 -20.15 5.53
CA ALA A 120 16.12 -19.86 6.72
C ALA A 120 15.71 -20.73 7.92
N ASP A 121 16.64 -20.92 8.85
CA ASP A 121 16.34 -21.52 10.14
C ASP A 121 15.69 -20.45 11.07
N GLY A 122 14.75 -20.88 11.91
CA GLY A 122 14.16 -20.00 12.94
C GLY A 122 15.12 -19.71 14.09
N GLU A 123 14.72 -18.80 14.98
CA GLU A 123 15.53 -18.36 16.13
C GLU A 123 15.88 -19.53 17.08
N VAL A 124 15.01 -20.53 17.16
CA VAL A 124 15.23 -21.76 17.93
C VAL A 124 14.96 -23.00 17.07
N LEU A 125 15.67 -24.07 17.39
CA LEU A 125 15.52 -25.35 16.72
C LEU A 125 14.29 -26.10 17.25
N LEU A 126 13.43 -26.55 16.34
CA LEU A 126 12.23 -27.32 16.65
C LEU A 126 12.40 -28.77 16.19
N TYR A 127 11.92 -29.70 17.01
CA TYR A 127 11.90 -31.15 16.72
C TYR A 127 10.51 -31.70 17.07
N GLY A 128 10.03 -32.74 16.37
CA GLY A 128 8.74 -33.37 16.70
C GLY A 128 8.26 -34.44 15.70
N PRO A 129 7.05 -35.00 15.90
CA PRO A 129 6.07 -34.72 16.98
C PRO A 129 6.21 -35.61 18.24
N PRO A 130 5.77 -35.18 19.45
CA PRO A 130 5.29 -33.82 19.79
C PRO A 130 6.43 -32.79 19.72
N LEU A 131 6.07 -31.51 19.60
CA LEU A 131 7.05 -30.43 19.50
C LEU A 131 7.94 -30.35 20.76
N THR A 132 9.25 -30.23 20.55
CA THR A 132 10.26 -30.07 21.60
C THR A 132 11.45 -29.25 21.08
N TYR A 133 12.15 -28.59 22.00
CA TYR A 133 13.42 -27.90 21.74
C TYR A 133 14.63 -28.85 21.75
N THR A 134 14.45 -30.06 22.30
CA THR A 134 15.55 -31.01 22.50
C THR A 134 15.71 -31.91 21.27
N PRO A 135 16.94 -32.09 20.75
CA PRO A 135 17.19 -33.05 19.68
C PRO A 135 16.81 -34.47 20.12
N GLY A 136 16.13 -35.21 19.25
CA GLY A 136 15.69 -36.59 19.53
C GLY A 136 14.67 -37.15 18.54
N SER A 137 13.98 -36.27 17.83
CA SER A 137 13.09 -36.57 16.71
C SER A 137 13.51 -35.78 15.45
N SER A 138 12.74 -35.89 14.36
CA SER A 138 13.04 -35.14 13.14
C SER A 138 12.98 -33.63 13.37
N ARG A 139 14.00 -32.91 12.89
CA ARG A 139 14.02 -31.45 12.87
C ARG A 139 12.85 -30.92 12.03
N ILE A 140 12.16 -29.93 12.55
CA ILE A 140 11.09 -29.19 11.88
C ILE A 140 11.64 -27.81 11.51
N ARG A 141 11.47 -27.44 10.24
CA ARG A 141 11.82 -26.11 9.71
C ARG A 141 10.53 -25.46 9.21
N PRO A 142 9.93 -24.54 9.97
CA PRO A 142 8.73 -23.83 9.53
C PRO A 142 8.98 -23.17 8.16
N GLY A 143 8.06 -23.38 7.22
CA GLY A 143 8.09 -22.71 5.92
C GLY A 143 7.84 -21.20 6.05
N GLY A 144 8.35 -20.41 5.09
CA GLY A 144 8.14 -18.95 5.02
C GLY A 144 9.21 -18.10 5.70
N LEU A 145 10.23 -18.71 6.32
CA LEU A 145 11.35 -17.99 6.92
C LEU A 145 12.46 -17.74 5.89
N TYR A 146 12.99 -16.53 5.86
CA TYR A 146 14.11 -16.13 5.00
C TYR A 146 15.12 -15.23 5.72
N GLU A 147 16.33 -15.19 5.21
CA GLU A 147 17.42 -14.30 5.65
C GLU A 147 17.71 -13.29 4.55
N VAL A 148 17.99 -12.04 4.93
CA VAL A 148 18.40 -10.98 4.02
C VAL A 148 19.79 -10.47 4.39
N LEU A 149 20.70 -10.40 3.43
CA LEU A 149 21.97 -9.69 3.58
C LEU A 149 21.94 -8.44 2.70
N VAL A 150 22.25 -7.29 3.29
CA VAL A 150 22.17 -5.99 2.62
C VAL A 150 23.54 -5.32 2.65
N GLU A 151 24.08 -5.00 1.48
CA GLU A 151 25.21 -4.09 1.37
C GLU A 151 24.69 -2.66 1.54
N LEU A 152 25.09 -2.02 2.64
CA LEU A 152 24.66 -0.69 3.00
C LEU A 152 25.36 0.36 2.11
N ALA A 153 24.58 1.30 1.60
CA ALA A 153 25.09 2.54 1.01
C ALA A 153 25.46 3.52 2.14
N ASP A 154 26.62 4.17 2.02
CA ASP A 154 27.00 5.28 2.91
C ASP A 154 26.88 6.61 2.14
N PRO A 155 25.92 7.48 2.48
CA PRO A 155 25.76 8.78 1.83
C PRO A 155 26.91 9.75 2.11
N ASP A 156 27.65 9.56 3.21
CA ASP A 156 28.79 10.42 3.54
C ASP A 156 30.10 9.93 2.88
N LEU A 157 30.10 8.73 2.27
CA LEU A 157 31.22 8.06 1.59
C LEU A 157 32.54 7.90 2.38
N GLU A 158 32.65 8.49 3.57
CA GLU A 158 33.85 8.52 4.40
C GLU A 158 33.98 7.29 5.33
N GLN A 159 32.90 6.52 5.57
CA GLN A 159 32.91 5.45 6.56
C GLN A 159 32.16 4.21 6.08
N ASP A 160 32.81 3.39 5.24
CA ASP A 160 32.26 2.11 4.76
C ASP A 160 31.57 1.29 5.87
N LEU A 161 30.24 1.36 5.91
CA LEU A 161 29.40 0.74 6.95
C LEU A 161 29.45 -0.80 6.93
N ASN A 162 29.98 -1.38 5.84
CA ASN A 162 30.06 -2.81 5.63
C ASN A 162 31.39 -3.40 6.13
N SER A 163 32.43 -2.57 6.23
CA SER A 163 33.76 -2.99 6.61
C SER A 163 33.96 -2.94 8.13
N ASN A 164 34.75 -3.88 8.64
CA ASN A 164 35.25 -3.88 10.00
C ASN A 164 36.73 -3.48 10.10
N THR A 165 37.32 -3.05 8.99
CA THR A 165 38.68 -2.52 8.91
C THR A 165 38.66 -1.00 9.10
N TYR A 166 39.61 -0.50 9.90
CA TYR A 166 39.79 0.92 10.20
C TYR A 166 41.24 1.30 9.91
N SER A 167 41.44 2.21 8.96
CA SER A 167 42.75 2.72 8.56
C SER A 167 43.10 3.96 9.36
N PHE A 168 44.34 4.03 9.86
CA PHE A 168 44.86 5.19 10.59
C PHE A 168 46.38 5.28 10.46
N GLN A 169 46.93 6.48 10.65
CA GLN A 169 48.37 6.73 10.60
C GLN A 169 49.00 6.71 11.99
N VAL A 170 50.19 6.14 12.07
CA VAL A 170 51.05 6.18 13.26
C VAL A 170 52.41 6.77 12.92
N THR A 171 52.92 7.64 13.80
CA THR A 171 54.24 8.24 13.62
C THR A 171 55.30 7.46 14.41
N SER A 172 56.35 7.00 13.73
CA SER A 172 57.49 6.32 14.34
C SER A 172 58.79 6.83 13.72
N GLY A 173 59.76 7.24 14.54
CA GLY A 173 61.05 7.74 14.03
C GLY A 173 60.96 8.97 13.13
N GLY A 174 59.92 9.80 13.27
CA GLY A 174 59.69 11.01 12.47
C GLY A 174 59.08 10.77 11.09
N GLN A 175 58.63 9.54 10.80
CA GLN A 175 57.91 9.17 9.57
C GLN A 175 56.50 8.66 9.93
N ASN A 176 55.55 8.87 9.03
CA ASN A 176 54.19 8.34 9.18
C ASN A 176 54.09 6.99 8.48
N TYR A 177 53.35 6.07 9.10
CA TYR A 177 53.05 4.75 8.55
C TYR A 177 51.55 4.52 8.65
N ASP A 178 50.96 4.07 7.55
CA ASP A 178 49.58 3.64 7.44
C ASP A 178 49.43 2.23 8.01
N VAL A 179 48.40 2.07 8.83
CA VAL A 179 48.09 0.84 9.54
C VAL A 179 46.59 0.63 9.53
N ASP A 180 46.20 -0.61 9.29
CA ASP A 180 44.82 -1.06 9.37
C ASP A 180 44.60 -1.89 10.63
N ILE A 181 43.48 -1.69 11.30
CA ILE A 181 43.01 -2.57 12.38
C ILE A 181 41.64 -3.12 12.03
N ALA A 182 41.47 -4.44 12.10
CA ALA A 182 40.15 -5.05 12.12
C ALA A 182 39.64 -5.18 13.56
N LEU A 183 38.42 -4.71 13.77
CA LEU A 183 37.66 -4.83 15.01
C LEU A 183 36.42 -5.71 14.76
N PRO A 184 35.60 -6.07 15.76
CA PRO A 184 34.39 -6.84 15.52
C PRO A 184 33.47 -6.20 14.48
N PHE A 185 32.69 -7.02 13.80
CA PHE A 185 31.59 -6.51 12.99
C PHE A 185 30.47 -5.98 13.87
N TRP A 186 29.62 -5.13 13.31
CA TRP A 186 28.54 -4.47 14.04
C TRP A 186 27.56 -5.44 14.72
N ASP A 187 27.36 -6.63 14.16
CA ASP A 187 26.43 -7.65 14.66
C ASP A 187 27.09 -8.69 15.57
N ASP A 188 28.41 -8.64 15.76
CA ASP A 188 29.13 -9.50 16.69
C ASP A 188 28.75 -9.18 18.15
N VAL A 189 28.92 -10.15 19.05
CA VAL A 189 28.48 -10.04 20.46
C VAL A 189 29.27 -8.94 21.17
N GLU A 190 30.54 -8.78 20.85
CA GLU A 190 31.43 -7.77 21.41
C GLU A 190 31.04 -6.34 21.00
N ALA A 191 30.35 -6.18 19.87
CA ALA A 191 29.86 -4.89 19.38
C ALA A 191 28.51 -4.48 19.99
N ALA A 192 27.84 -5.41 20.71
CA ALA A 192 26.50 -5.21 21.24
C ALA A 192 26.28 -3.89 22.01
N PRO A 193 27.18 -3.45 22.91
CA PRO A 193 26.99 -2.21 23.66
C PRO A 193 26.95 -0.96 22.77
N PHE A 194 27.73 -0.95 21.69
CA PHE A 194 27.86 0.22 20.81
C PHE A 194 26.67 0.36 19.86
N ARG A 195 25.99 -0.75 19.52
CA ARG A 195 24.69 -0.71 18.83
C ARG A 195 23.65 0.09 19.63
N GLU A 196 23.73 0.02 20.96
CA GLU A 196 22.81 0.71 21.89
C GLU A 196 23.29 2.13 22.27
N GLY A 197 24.40 2.60 21.68
CA GLY A 197 24.92 3.96 21.87
C GLY A 197 25.83 4.10 23.07
N ALA A 198 26.47 3.02 23.52
CA ALA A 198 27.52 3.10 24.52
C ALA A 198 28.66 4.02 24.06
N VAL A 199 29.10 4.92 24.93
CA VAL A 199 30.23 5.83 24.66
C VAL A 199 31.50 5.21 25.21
N VAL A 200 32.52 5.05 24.36
CA VAL A 200 33.83 4.57 24.79
C VAL A 200 34.48 5.61 25.69
N THR A 201 34.94 5.22 26.88
CA THR A 201 35.56 6.13 27.86
C THR A 201 37.02 5.81 28.11
N ALA A 202 37.43 4.55 27.98
CA ALA A 202 38.83 4.13 28.07
C ALA A 202 39.05 2.83 27.30
N ALA A 203 40.30 2.59 26.89
CA ALA A 203 40.69 1.32 26.28
C ALA A 203 42.12 0.95 26.69
N ALA A 204 42.38 -0.34 26.86
CA ALA A 204 43.70 -0.87 27.19
C ALA A 204 44.02 -2.11 26.38
N MET A 205 45.23 -2.23 25.85
CA MET A 205 45.69 -3.49 25.26
C MET A 205 45.97 -4.51 26.37
N VAL A 206 45.39 -5.70 26.27
CA VAL A 206 45.65 -6.81 27.19
C VAL A 206 46.98 -7.46 26.81
N LEU A 207 48.00 -7.27 27.65
CA LEU A 207 49.34 -7.77 27.41
C LEU A 207 49.42 -9.29 27.61
N ASP A 208 49.99 -10.01 26.64
CA ASP A 208 50.22 -11.46 26.73
C ASP A 208 51.70 -11.79 26.53
N GLY A 209 52.39 -12.12 27.62
CA GLY A 209 53.86 -12.26 27.64
C GLY A 209 54.60 -10.91 27.59
N GLY A 210 53.94 -9.82 28.03
CA GLY A 210 54.50 -8.46 28.04
C GLY A 210 54.40 -7.72 26.70
N GLN A 211 53.73 -8.31 25.69
CA GLN A 211 53.51 -7.70 24.38
C GLN A 211 52.02 -7.42 24.16
N ALA A 212 51.69 -6.25 23.62
CA ALA A 212 50.33 -5.88 23.22
C ALA A 212 49.90 -6.54 21.90
N TRP A 213 50.86 -6.70 20.98
CA TRP A 213 50.66 -7.26 19.65
C TRP A 213 51.54 -8.48 19.46
N ARG A 214 50.94 -9.59 19.00
CA ARG A 214 51.67 -10.81 18.64
C ARG A 214 51.70 -10.97 17.14
N ALA A 215 52.87 -11.27 16.60
CA ALA A 215 53.03 -11.52 15.17
C ALA A 215 52.24 -12.75 14.73
N LEU A 216 51.53 -12.63 13.61
CA LEU A 216 50.95 -13.75 12.90
C LEU A 216 51.96 -14.33 11.89
N PRO A 217 51.74 -15.55 11.35
CA PRO A 217 52.60 -16.12 10.32
C PRO A 217 52.71 -15.27 9.05
N GLU A 218 51.67 -14.48 8.76
CA GLU A 218 51.60 -13.60 7.60
C GLU A 218 52.42 -12.31 7.82
N PRO A 219 53.12 -11.82 6.79
CA PRO A 219 54.03 -10.70 6.93
C PRO A 219 53.28 -9.42 7.33
N GLN A 220 53.84 -8.72 8.33
CA GLN A 220 53.33 -7.44 8.83
C GLN A 220 51.90 -7.51 9.43
N SER A 221 51.44 -8.72 9.77
CA SER A 221 50.17 -8.98 10.44
C SER A 221 50.38 -9.28 11.93
N PHE A 222 49.54 -8.72 12.80
CA PHE A 222 49.59 -8.91 14.24
C PHE A 222 48.21 -9.10 14.83
N PHE A 223 48.09 -9.88 15.89
CA PHE A 223 46.86 -10.03 16.66
C PHE A 223 47.04 -9.49 18.08
N GLY A 224 45.99 -8.88 18.61
CA GLY A 224 45.97 -8.30 19.95
C GLY A 224 44.58 -8.42 20.58
N LYS A 225 44.51 -8.18 21.89
CA LYS A 225 43.26 -8.17 22.64
C LYS A 225 43.09 -6.81 23.31
N ILE A 226 41.89 -6.24 23.23
CA ILE A 226 41.55 -4.92 23.73
C ILE A 226 40.49 -5.06 24.83
N ASP A 227 40.73 -4.42 25.97
CA ASP A 227 39.72 -4.16 27.00
C ASP A 227 39.13 -2.77 26.74
N ILE A 228 37.85 -2.71 26.35
CA ILE A 228 37.16 -1.47 26.05
C ILE A 228 36.21 -1.15 27.20
N THR A 229 36.48 -0.07 27.93
CA THR A 229 35.58 0.49 28.94
C THR A 229 34.62 1.49 28.29
N TYR A 230 33.34 1.36 28.57
CA TYR A 230 32.29 2.18 28.00
C TYR A 230 31.26 2.59 29.05
N GLN A 231 30.50 3.64 28.72
CA GLN A 231 29.44 4.18 29.57
C GLN A 231 28.09 4.09 28.87
N THR A 232 27.10 3.62 29.61
CA THR A 232 25.69 3.53 29.21
C THR A 232 24.82 4.32 30.19
N THR A 233 23.52 4.41 29.91
CA THR A 233 22.52 4.92 30.85
C THR A 233 22.41 4.08 32.13
N ALA A 234 22.76 2.80 32.09
CA ALA A 234 22.76 1.90 33.24
C ALA A 234 24.04 2.01 34.11
N GLY A 235 25.09 2.67 33.60
CA GLY A 235 26.39 2.81 34.27
C GLY A 235 27.57 2.43 33.39
N THR A 236 28.75 2.35 34.00
CA THR A 236 30.02 1.98 33.35
C THR A 236 30.19 0.46 33.30
N SER A 237 30.63 -0.08 32.18
CA SER A 237 30.93 -1.50 31.97
C SER A 237 32.14 -1.65 31.03
N HIS A 238 32.57 -2.88 30.76
CA HIS A 238 33.61 -3.18 29.79
C HIS A 238 33.27 -4.35 28.86
N VAL A 239 33.99 -4.45 27.74
CA VAL A 239 33.92 -5.59 26.82
C VAL A 239 35.32 -5.93 26.33
N MET A 240 35.63 -7.23 26.30
CA MET A 240 36.89 -7.73 25.75
C MET A 240 36.69 -8.05 24.27
N THR A 241 37.58 -7.59 23.41
CA THR A 241 37.56 -7.93 21.99
C THR A 241 38.93 -8.27 21.44
N TRP A 242 38.96 -9.06 20.37
CA TRP A 242 40.15 -9.30 19.57
C TRP A 242 40.28 -8.25 18.46
N ALA A 243 41.52 -7.99 18.05
CA ALA A 243 41.83 -7.12 16.92
C ALA A 243 42.98 -7.69 16.07
N VAL A 244 42.91 -7.44 14.77
CA VAL A 244 43.96 -7.82 13.81
C VAL A 244 44.55 -6.56 13.17
N LEU A 245 45.82 -6.29 13.45
CA LEU A 245 46.58 -5.16 12.93
C LEU A 245 47.36 -5.58 11.69
N GLN A 246 47.34 -4.76 10.64
CA GLN A 246 48.15 -4.92 9.44
C GLN A 246 48.87 -3.61 9.16
N VAL A 247 50.19 -3.63 9.03
CA VAL A 247 50.93 -2.47 8.51
C VAL A 247 50.80 -2.48 6.98
N THR A 248 50.23 -1.43 6.40
CA THR A 248 49.99 -1.32 4.95
C THR A 248 51.13 -0.57 4.25
N SER A 249 51.83 0.32 4.95
CA SER A 249 53.03 0.97 4.42
C SER A 249 54.17 -0.01 4.14
N VAL A 250 54.89 0.22 3.04
CA VAL A 250 56.08 -0.56 2.68
C VAL A 250 57.24 -0.24 3.61
N LEU A 251 57.74 -1.26 4.30
CA LEU A 251 58.85 -1.11 5.25
C LEU A 251 60.19 -1.43 4.58
N PRO A 252 61.11 -0.46 4.40
CA PRO A 252 62.42 -0.71 3.79
C PRO A 252 63.35 -1.55 4.68
N GLN A 253 63.20 -1.45 6.02
CA GLN A 253 63.91 -2.27 7.00
C GLN A 253 62.95 -2.66 8.15
N PRO A 254 62.13 -3.71 7.96
CA PRO A 254 61.07 -4.05 8.92
C PRO A 254 61.59 -4.23 10.35
N GLY A 255 62.72 -4.92 10.53
CA GLY A 255 63.29 -5.19 11.85
C GLY A 255 63.72 -3.96 12.66
N ALA A 256 63.99 -2.83 11.99
CA ALA A 256 64.41 -1.59 12.66
C ALA A 256 63.23 -0.67 13.05
N VAL A 257 62.16 -0.69 12.27
CA VAL A 257 61.08 0.30 12.36
C VAL A 257 59.82 -0.26 13.03
N LEU A 258 59.55 -1.55 12.82
CA LEU A 258 58.32 -2.22 13.25
C LEU A 258 58.04 -2.14 14.76
N PRO A 259 59.01 -2.30 15.69
CA PRO A 259 58.72 -2.17 17.12
C PRO A 259 58.16 -0.79 17.52
N GLY A 260 58.66 0.28 16.88
CA GLY A 260 58.16 1.64 17.09
C GLY A 260 56.74 1.82 16.55
N ILE A 261 56.44 1.24 15.38
CA ILE A 261 55.09 1.23 14.79
C ILE A 261 54.10 0.52 15.72
N LEU A 262 54.44 -0.66 16.24
CA LEU A 262 53.57 -1.43 17.14
C LEU A 262 53.30 -0.70 18.46
N THR A 263 54.29 0.02 18.99
CA THR A 263 54.13 0.83 20.20
C THR A 263 53.22 2.04 19.92
N ALA A 264 53.43 2.73 18.80
CA ALA A 264 52.58 3.85 18.40
C ALA A 264 51.14 3.40 18.09
N ALA A 265 50.95 2.23 17.48
CA ALA A 265 49.64 1.62 17.25
C ALA A 265 48.93 1.26 18.56
N GLN A 266 49.65 0.70 19.54
CA GLN A 266 49.10 0.49 20.89
C GLN A 266 48.62 1.82 21.48
N THR A 267 49.45 2.87 21.47
CA THR A 267 49.08 4.19 22.00
C THR A 267 47.87 4.77 21.27
N ALA A 268 47.77 4.60 19.96
CA ALA A 268 46.63 5.05 19.16
C ALA A 268 45.33 4.36 19.57
N VAL A 269 45.36 3.04 19.81
CA VAL A 269 44.20 2.27 20.28
C VAL A 269 43.79 2.68 21.70
N GLU A 270 44.76 2.92 22.59
CA GLU A 270 44.50 3.31 23.99
C GLU A 270 44.04 4.77 24.14
N THR A 271 44.23 5.60 23.11
CA THR A 271 43.84 7.02 23.12
C THR A 271 42.39 7.20 22.66
N VAL A 272 41.43 7.11 23.58
CA VAL A 272 39.99 7.18 23.26
C VAL A 272 39.48 8.61 22.96
N ALA A 273 40.26 9.65 23.30
CA ALA A 273 39.83 11.05 23.17
C ALA A 273 40.16 11.71 21.81
N ALA A 274 40.91 11.04 20.93
CA ALA A 274 41.29 11.60 19.63
C ALA A 274 40.27 11.18 18.54
N PRO A 275 39.76 12.11 17.70
CA PRO A 275 38.81 11.78 16.63
C PRO A 275 39.31 10.71 15.65
N ASN A 276 40.63 10.61 15.47
CA ASN A 276 41.27 9.69 14.53
C ASN A 276 41.72 8.37 15.19
N ALA A 277 41.43 8.15 16.47
CA ALA A 277 41.72 6.89 17.14
C ALA A 277 40.71 5.82 16.71
N PRO A 278 41.12 4.58 16.44
CA PRO A 278 40.28 3.59 15.74
C PRO A 278 39.01 3.16 16.49
N LEU A 279 38.95 3.32 17.83
CA LEU A 279 37.80 2.89 18.63
C LEU A 279 36.61 3.86 18.57
N VAL A 280 36.83 5.14 18.31
CA VAL A 280 35.78 6.15 18.14
C VAL A 280 34.98 5.93 16.84
N PRO A 281 35.60 5.85 15.64
CA PRO A 281 34.88 5.53 14.41
C PRO A 281 34.35 4.09 14.42
N PHE A 282 34.94 3.18 15.20
CA PHE A 282 34.34 1.86 15.43
C PHE A 282 32.98 1.96 16.12
N ALA A 283 32.91 2.61 17.28
CA ALA A 283 31.65 2.77 18.00
C ALA A 283 30.60 3.52 17.15
N ASP A 284 31.03 4.55 16.40
CA ASP A 284 30.15 5.30 15.50
C ASP A 284 29.63 4.44 14.33
N ARG A 285 30.51 3.73 13.62
CA ARG A 285 30.13 2.85 12.50
C ARG A 285 29.19 1.73 12.95
N VAL A 286 29.45 1.09 14.09
CA VAL A 286 28.57 0.05 14.66
C VAL A 286 27.18 0.62 14.93
N ARG A 287 27.10 1.80 15.54
CA ARG A 287 25.84 2.48 15.82
C ARG A 287 25.09 2.82 14.54
N ARG A 288 25.77 3.39 13.54
CA ARG A 288 25.18 3.75 12.23
C ARG A 288 24.68 2.51 11.47
N ALA A 289 25.47 1.44 11.42
CA ALA A 289 25.08 0.18 10.78
C ALA A 289 23.85 -0.44 11.47
N ALA A 290 23.83 -0.48 12.80
CA ALA A 290 22.68 -0.98 13.56
C ALA A 290 21.41 -0.16 13.30
N ALA A 291 21.53 1.18 13.24
CA ALA A 291 20.42 2.06 12.92
C ALA A 291 19.90 1.84 11.48
N ALA A 292 20.81 1.72 10.50
CA ALA A 292 20.46 1.44 9.11
C ALA A 292 19.73 0.10 8.96
N VAL A 293 20.22 -0.97 9.62
CA VAL A 293 19.57 -2.28 9.59
C VAL A 293 18.20 -2.25 10.28
N THR A 294 18.05 -1.52 11.39
CA THR A 294 16.75 -1.37 12.09
C THR A 294 15.72 -0.64 11.21
N GLN A 295 16.17 0.39 10.48
CA GLN A 295 15.34 1.09 9.49
C GLN A 295 14.90 0.15 8.37
N LEU A 296 15.83 -0.64 7.82
CA LEU A 296 15.52 -1.64 6.79
C LEU A 296 14.61 -2.76 7.29
N GLN A 297 14.73 -3.18 8.55
CA GLN A 297 13.81 -4.14 9.18
C GLN A 297 12.39 -3.58 9.23
N THR A 298 12.23 -2.32 9.63
CA THR A 298 10.93 -1.64 9.64
C THR A 298 10.35 -1.50 8.23
N TYR A 299 11.18 -1.12 7.27
CA TYR A 299 10.79 -1.00 5.86
C TYR A 299 10.34 -2.35 5.27
N LEU A 300 11.14 -3.41 5.45
CA LEU A 300 10.84 -4.74 4.94
C LEU A 300 9.60 -5.36 5.60
N ALA A 301 9.32 -5.05 6.87
CA ALA A 301 8.10 -5.48 7.54
C ALA A 301 6.83 -4.94 6.86
N GLY A 302 6.90 -3.78 6.22
CA GLY A 302 5.82 -3.19 5.41
C GLY A 302 5.59 -3.88 4.07
N TRP A 303 6.54 -4.70 3.60
CA TRP A 303 6.48 -5.45 2.34
C TRP A 303 6.33 -6.96 2.52
N ARG A 304 6.13 -7.40 3.76
CA ARG A 304 6.08 -8.81 4.13
C ARG A 304 4.83 -9.49 3.59
N ASN A 305 4.98 -10.66 2.97
CA ASN A 305 3.85 -11.51 2.57
C ASN A 305 3.26 -12.28 3.75
N LEU A 306 1.99 -12.65 3.63
CA LEU A 306 1.28 -13.51 4.58
C LEU A 306 2.00 -14.87 4.69
N GLY A 307 2.25 -15.29 5.92
CA GLY A 307 2.94 -16.53 6.23
C GLY A 307 4.42 -16.54 5.88
N GLU A 308 5.02 -15.36 5.69
CA GLU A 308 6.46 -15.18 5.47
C GLU A 308 7.05 -14.17 6.45
N GLN A 309 8.31 -14.34 6.83
CA GLN A 309 9.02 -13.37 7.67
C GLN A 309 10.54 -13.47 7.53
N ALA A 310 11.21 -12.32 7.45
CA ALA A 310 12.65 -12.22 7.61
C ALA A 310 13.05 -12.58 9.04
N VAL A 311 13.84 -13.63 9.24
CA VAL A 311 14.39 -14.01 10.55
C VAL A 311 15.56 -13.11 10.92
N ARG A 312 16.37 -12.75 9.93
CA ARG A 312 17.56 -11.91 10.08
C ARG A 312 17.71 -10.98 8.89
N ILE A 313 18.00 -9.71 9.19
CA ILE A 313 18.59 -8.78 8.24
C ILE A 313 20.01 -8.49 8.72
N GLY A 314 21.00 -8.88 7.92
CA GLY A 314 22.41 -8.71 8.20
C GLY A 314 23.12 -7.89 7.12
N VAL A 315 24.41 -7.66 7.34
CA VAL A 315 25.30 -7.02 6.36
C VAL A 315 26.30 -8.08 5.89
N PRO A 316 26.54 -8.24 4.57
CA PRO A 316 27.56 -9.17 4.11
C PRO A 316 28.93 -8.75 4.63
N ARG A 317 29.79 -9.72 4.93
CA ARG A 317 31.17 -9.44 5.32
C ARG A 317 31.92 -8.89 4.10
N VAL A 318 33.00 -8.14 4.30
CA VAL A 318 33.83 -7.64 3.19
C VAL A 318 35.05 -8.55 3.02
N GLN A 319 35.39 -8.86 1.77
CA GLN A 319 36.68 -9.43 1.39
C GLN A 319 37.43 -8.42 0.51
N GLU A 320 38.54 -7.92 1.01
CA GLU A 320 39.32 -6.88 0.34
C GLU A 320 40.30 -7.52 -0.65
N VAL A 321 40.25 -7.07 -1.90
CA VAL A 321 41.16 -7.48 -2.97
C VAL A 321 42.19 -6.37 -3.15
N ALA A 322 43.46 -6.70 -3.00
CA ALA A 322 44.58 -5.81 -3.27
C ALA A 322 45.29 -6.21 -4.56
N VAL A 323 45.66 -5.22 -5.37
CA VAL A 323 46.35 -5.42 -6.65
C VAL A 323 47.79 -4.93 -6.52
N ARG A 324 48.74 -5.78 -6.88
CA ARG A 324 50.15 -5.42 -7.02
C ARG A 324 50.52 -5.43 -8.50
N ALA A 325 51.12 -4.38 -9.03
CA ALA A 325 51.65 -4.39 -10.40
C ALA A 325 52.77 -3.35 -10.58
N ARG A 326 53.64 -3.59 -11.56
CA ARG A 326 54.63 -2.64 -12.06
C ARG A 326 54.19 -2.13 -13.43
N ILE A 327 53.93 -0.84 -13.55
CA ILE A 327 53.38 -0.20 -14.75
C ILE A 327 54.40 0.77 -15.33
N GLU A 328 54.81 0.54 -16.57
CA GLU A 328 55.68 1.46 -17.31
C GLU A 328 54.82 2.50 -18.02
N VAL A 329 55.10 3.79 -17.81
CA VAL A 329 54.29 4.91 -18.29
C VAL A 329 55.09 5.91 -19.13
N THR A 330 54.39 6.62 -20.04
CA THR A 330 55.00 7.68 -20.86
C THR A 330 55.11 9.02 -20.10
N GLY A 331 55.73 10.02 -20.72
CA GLY A 331 55.92 11.36 -20.14
C GLY A 331 54.71 12.27 -20.39
N GLY A 332 54.40 13.15 -19.43
CA GLY A 332 53.35 14.17 -19.58
C GLY A 332 51.94 13.76 -19.13
N ILE A 333 51.80 12.57 -18.52
CA ILE A 333 50.53 12.09 -17.94
C ILE A 333 50.39 12.51 -16.47
N ASP A 334 49.14 12.67 -16.04
CA ASP A 334 48.75 12.77 -14.63
C ASP A 334 48.72 11.34 -14.04
N VAL A 335 49.71 11.03 -13.20
CA VAL A 335 49.90 9.67 -12.68
C VAL A 335 48.88 9.32 -11.60
N GLU A 336 48.52 10.28 -10.75
CA GLU A 336 47.49 10.14 -9.74
C GLU A 336 46.13 9.84 -10.39
N GLN A 337 45.77 10.58 -11.45
CA GLN A 337 44.52 10.35 -12.18
C GLN A 337 44.51 8.99 -12.90
N LEU A 338 45.63 8.56 -13.49
CA LEU A 338 45.73 7.25 -14.14
C LEU A 338 45.52 6.12 -13.13
N VAL A 339 46.19 6.20 -11.97
CA VAL A 339 46.04 5.21 -10.89
C VAL A 339 44.59 5.19 -10.38
N ALA A 340 43.99 6.35 -10.15
CA ALA A 340 42.60 6.45 -9.73
C ALA A 340 41.64 5.80 -10.75
N ASN A 341 41.84 6.05 -12.05
CA ASN A 341 41.03 5.42 -13.10
C ASN A 341 41.19 3.89 -13.12
N ILE A 342 42.41 3.38 -12.93
CA ILE A 342 42.66 1.94 -12.82
C ILE A 342 41.89 1.35 -11.63
N PHE A 343 41.99 1.97 -10.46
CA PHE A 343 41.28 1.50 -9.27
C PHE A 343 39.76 1.56 -9.44
N VAL A 344 39.21 2.62 -10.04
CA VAL A 344 37.76 2.73 -10.30
C VAL A 344 37.27 1.62 -11.23
N GLU A 345 38.00 1.31 -12.30
CA GLU A 345 37.60 0.24 -13.23
C GLU A 345 37.75 -1.16 -12.63
N LEU A 346 38.75 -1.37 -11.76
CA LEU A 346 38.88 -2.60 -11.00
C LEU A 346 37.75 -2.73 -9.95
N ASP A 347 37.36 -1.65 -9.27
CA ASP A 347 36.21 -1.65 -8.36
C ASP A 347 34.91 -2.00 -9.10
N LYS A 348 34.65 -1.41 -10.27
CA LYS A 348 33.47 -1.73 -11.09
C LYS A 348 33.42 -3.21 -11.50
N MET A 349 34.57 -3.84 -11.72
CA MET A 349 34.67 -5.26 -12.04
C MET A 349 34.33 -6.14 -10.82
N LEU A 350 34.72 -5.73 -9.60
CA LEU A 350 34.48 -6.48 -8.37
C LEU A 350 33.06 -6.27 -7.82
N SER A 351 32.60 -5.03 -7.86
CA SER A 351 31.35 -4.54 -7.27
C SER A 351 30.54 -3.76 -8.31
N PRO A 352 29.88 -4.44 -9.27
CA PRO A 352 29.06 -3.78 -10.28
C PRO A 352 27.89 -3.01 -9.64
N ARG A 353 27.55 -1.83 -10.18
CA ARG A 353 26.45 -0.99 -9.67
C ARG A 353 25.14 -1.29 -10.39
N VAL A 354 24.07 -1.46 -9.61
CA VAL A 354 22.69 -1.55 -10.09
C VAL A 354 22.29 -0.23 -10.74
N ARG A 355 21.72 -0.29 -11.96
CA ARG A 355 21.29 0.89 -12.72
C ARG A 355 19.79 0.97 -12.86
N PHE A 356 19.28 2.19 -12.77
CA PHE A 356 17.90 2.57 -13.02
C PHE A 356 17.77 3.32 -14.35
N GLU A 357 16.68 3.04 -15.06
CA GLU A 357 16.30 3.59 -16.35
C GLU A 357 14.99 4.37 -16.21
N SER A 358 14.83 5.44 -16.99
CA SER A 358 13.53 6.10 -17.13
C SER A 358 12.56 5.22 -17.93
N LEU A 359 11.26 5.49 -17.82
CA LEU A 359 10.24 4.82 -18.64
C LEU A 359 10.54 4.98 -20.15
N SER A 360 11.01 6.15 -20.57
CA SER A 360 11.34 6.42 -21.98
C SER A 360 12.52 5.58 -22.48
N ALA A 361 13.58 5.44 -21.68
CA ALA A 361 14.71 4.57 -21.99
C ALA A 361 14.26 3.10 -22.04
N ARG A 362 13.49 2.65 -21.05
CA ARG A 362 12.98 1.28 -20.98
C ARG A 362 12.09 0.92 -22.16
N ARG A 363 11.21 1.82 -22.59
CA ARG A 363 10.32 1.62 -23.74
C ARG A 363 11.05 1.49 -25.07
N SER A 364 12.26 2.06 -25.18
CA SER A 364 13.06 1.95 -26.40
C SER A 364 13.60 0.53 -26.62
N THR A 365 13.80 -0.23 -25.54
CA THR A 365 14.27 -1.63 -25.58
C THR A 365 13.13 -2.64 -25.43
N THR A 366 12.15 -2.34 -24.58
CA THR A 366 10.98 -3.18 -24.29
C THR A 366 9.70 -2.35 -24.43
N PRO A 367 9.01 -2.36 -25.59
CA PRO A 367 7.85 -1.51 -25.81
C PRO A 367 6.55 -2.01 -25.15
N ASP A 368 6.52 -3.27 -24.72
CA ASP A 368 5.36 -3.94 -24.13
C ASP A 368 5.16 -3.52 -22.66
N PRO A 369 4.03 -2.88 -22.28
CA PRO A 369 3.77 -2.47 -20.90
C PRO A 369 3.76 -3.65 -19.92
N ASP A 370 3.30 -4.83 -20.34
CA ASP A 370 3.21 -6.00 -19.45
C ASP A 370 4.61 -6.41 -18.97
N ALA A 371 5.61 -6.36 -19.85
CA ALA A 371 7.00 -6.66 -19.52
C ALA A 371 7.71 -5.52 -18.75
N ILE A 372 7.25 -4.28 -18.90
CA ILE A 372 7.81 -3.12 -18.18
C ILE A 372 7.38 -3.13 -16.72
N TYR A 373 6.08 -3.34 -16.47
CA TYR A 373 5.48 -3.29 -15.14
C TYR A 373 5.44 -4.66 -14.45
N ASP A 374 6.12 -5.67 -14.99
CA ASP A 374 6.25 -6.97 -14.34
C ASP A 374 7.02 -6.81 -13.02
N GLY A 375 6.34 -7.07 -11.90
CA GLY A 375 6.88 -6.94 -10.55
C GLY A 375 6.50 -5.62 -9.85
N PRO A 376 7.21 -5.28 -8.75
CA PRO A 376 6.90 -4.12 -7.93
C PRO A 376 7.25 -2.82 -8.62
N LEU A 377 6.36 -1.83 -8.49
CA LEU A 377 6.62 -0.47 -8.95
C LEU A 377 7.61 0.22 -8.01
N LEU A 378 8.72 0.71 -8.58
CA LEU A 378 9.82 1.31 -7.83
C LEU A 378 9.76 2.84 -7.90
N ARG A 379 10.31 3.54 -6.91
CA ARG A 379 10.30 5.00 -6.77
C ARG A 379 11.38 5.67 -7.62
N ASN A 380 12.49 4.99 -7.88
CA ASN A 380 13.64 5.53 -8.62
C ASN A 380 13.66 5.12 -10.10
N GLY A 381 12.50 4.79 -10.71
CA GLY A 381 12.39 4.36 -12.10
C GLY A 381 12.42 2.84 -12.26
N PHE A 382 12.96 2.33 -13.37
CA PHE A 382 12.95 0.90 -13.70
C PHE A 382 14.36 0.31 -13.60
N LEU A 383 14.51 -0.87 -13.01
CA LEU A 383 15.80 -1.55 -13.04
C LEU A 383 16.15 -1.99 -14.47
N ALA A 384 17.40 -1.77 -14.87
CA ALA A 384 17.93 -2.30 -16.13
C ALA A 384 17.70 -3.83 -16.22
N THR A 385 17.49 -4.36 -17.42
CA THR A 385 17.06 -5.77 -17.64
C THR A 385 18.01 -6.80 -17.01
N ASP A 386 19.29 -6.49 -16.97
CA ASP A 386 20.37 -7.34 -16.46
C ASP A 386 20.74 -7.05 -15.00
N ALA A 387 20.09 -6.06 -14.36
CA ALA A 387 20.47 -5.56 -13.05
C ALA A 387 20.46 -6.64 -11.95
N LEU A 388 19.52 -7.59 -12.03
CA LEU A 388 19.41 -8.69 -11.07
C LEU A 388 20.35 -9.86 -11.37
N ASP A 389 20.83 -9.99 -12.60
CA ASP A 389 21.72 -11.08 -13.04
C ASP A 389 23.21 -10.74 -12.82
N MET A 390 23.53 -9.52 -12.38
CA MET A 390 24.89 -9.10 -12.06
C MET A 390 25.42 -9.88 -10.85
N ALA A 391 26.22 -10.92 -11.14
CA ALA A 391 26.90 -11.72 -10.13
C ALA A 391 28.30 -11.18 -9.84
N HIS A 392 28.68 -11.18 -8.56
CA HIS A 392 30.07 -10.95 -8.18
C HIS A 392 30.93 -12.14 -8.65
N PRO A 393 32.11 -11.88 -9.24
CA PRO A 393 32.97 -12.95 -9.74
C PRO A 393 33.46 -13.82 -8.58
N SER A 394 33.24 -15.14 -8.64
CA SER A 394 33.80 -16.08 -7.66
C SER A 394 35.28 -16.37 -7.90
N VAL A 395 35.77 -16.09 -9.11
CA VAL A 395 37.17 -16.24 -9.53
C VAL A 395 37.58 -15.03 -10.35
N LEU A 396 38.72 -14.45 -10.02
CA LEU A 396 39.35 -13.34 -10.74
C LEU A 396 40.55 -13.86 -11.53
N PHE A 397 40.48 -13.85 -12.86
CA PHE A 397 41.62 -14.18 -13.70
C PHE A 397 42.51 -12.96 -13.89
N LEU A 398 43.83 -13.13 -13.72
CA LEU A 398 44.76 -12.02 -13.90
C LEU A 398 44.78 -11.48 -15.33
N SER A 399 44.41 -12.31 -16.32
CA SER A 399 44.24 -11.86 -17.72
C SER A 399 43.15 -10.79 -17.85
N ASP A 400 42.07 -10.90 -17.08
CA ASP A 400 40.96 -9.95 -17.12
C ASP A 400 41.35 -8.65 -16.41
N VAL A 401 42.00 -8.75 -15.25
CA VAL A 401 42.57 -7.60 -14.52
C VAL A 401 43.59 -6.86 -15.38
N LEU A 402 44.51 -7.59 -16.03
CA LEU A 402 45.47 -7.03 -16.97
C LEU A 402 44.76 -6.31 -18.12
N ARG A 403 43.70 -6.90 -18.67
CA ARG A 403 42.90 -6.29 -19.74
C ARG A 403 42.22 -5.00 -19.28
N VAL A 404 41.71 -4.95 -18.04
CA VAL A 404 41.12 -3.74 -17.45
C VAL A 404 42.19 -2.64 -17.31
N ILE A 405 43.36 -2.96 -16.77
CA ILE A 405 44.49 -2.01 -16.65
C ILE A 405 44.93 -1.53 -18.05
N MET A 406 45.11 -2.44 -19.00
CA MET A 406 45.54 -2.11 -20.36
C MET A 406 44.51 -1.29 -21.15
N ARG A 407 43.22 -1.31 -20.80
CA ARG A 407 42.23 -0.40 -21.40
C ARG A 407 42.47 1.06 -21.01
N GLN A 408 43.13 1.30 -19.87
CA GLN A 408 43.56 2.63 -19.44
C GLN A 408 44.84 3.11 -20.16
N ARG A 409 45.33 2.35 -21.15
CA ARG A 409 46.51 2.70 -21.96
C ARG A 409 46.32 3.96 -22.79
N SER A 410 45.09 4.38 -23.08
CA SER A 410 44.82 5.68 -23.72
C SER A 410 43.52 6.26 -23.21
N ALA A 411 43.42 7.59 -23.21
CA ALA A 411 42.20 8.30 -22.78
C ALA A 411 40.92 7.89 -23.56
N ALA A 412 41.04 7.35 -24.77
CA ALA A 412 39.92 6.88 -25.58
C ALA A 412 39.46 5.44 -25.25
N GLY A 413 40.29 4.63 -24.57
CA GLY A 413 39.95 3.28 -24.15
C GLY A 413 39.78 2.23 -25.26
N THR A 414 40.05 2.58 -26.53
CA THR A 414 39.79 1.73 -27.72
C THR A 414 40.99 0.92 -28.21
N ASP A 415 42.20 1.20 -27.70
CA ASP A 415 43.49 0.67 -28.19
C ASP A 415 43.67 -0.84 -27.94
N VAL A 416 42.86 -1.46 -27.06
CA VAL A 416 42.86 -2.92 -26.82
C VAL A 416 42.04 -3.68 -27.88
N VAL A 417 41.22 -2.98 -28.67
CA VAL A 417 40.29 -3.57 -29.66
C VAL A 417 40.66 -3.21 -31.11
N THR A 418 41.30 -2.06 -31.34
CA THR A 418 41.78 -1.60 -32.65
C THR A 418 43.30 -1.54 -32.72
N GLN A 419 43.87 -1.55 -33.93
CA GLN A 419 45.31 -1.56 -34.23
C GLN A 419 46.12 -0.58 -33.34
N GLU A 420 47.20 -1.08 -32.71
CA GLU A 420 48.02 -0.37 -31.73
C GLU A 420 48.45 1.02 -32.23
N ASN A 421 48.25 2.07 -31.41
CA ASN A 421 48.82 3.41 -31.61
C ASN A 421 49.99 3.66 -30.64
N PRO A 422 51.25 3.41 -31.05
CA PRO A 422 52.41 3.55 -30.16
C PRO A 422 52.70 4.99 -29.74
N ALA A 423 52.19 5.99 -30.47
CA ALA A 423 52.50 7.40 -30.27
C ALA A 423 51.55 8.11 -29.28
N GLY A 424 50.39 7.52 -28.97
CA GLY A 424 49.35 8.09 -28.11
C GLY A 424 49.00 7.26 -26.88
N ARG A 425 49.94 6.43 -26.41
CA ARG A 425 49.75 5.54 -25.25
C ARG A 425 50.32 6.13 -23.96
N ASP A 426 49.57 5.99 -22.89
CA ASP A 426 49.92 6.37 -21.52
C ASP A 426 50.64 5.21 -20.79
N ILE A 427 50.23 3.96 -21.06
CA ILE A 427 50.82 2.74 -20.50
C ILE A 427 51.66 2.00 -21.56
N VAL A 428 52.94 1.80 -21.30
CA VAL A 428 53.86 1.03 -22.18
C VAL A 428 53.74 -0.47 -21.89
N ALA A 429 53.85 -0.88 -20.64
CA ALA A 429 53.82 -2.28 -20.22
C ALA A 429 53.30 -2.44 -18.79
N VAL A 430 52.76 -3.62 -18.48
CA VAL A 430 52.37 -4.03 -17.12
C VAL A 430 53.09 -5.34 -16.82
N THR A 431 53.80 -5.39 -15.70
CA THR A 431 54.61 -6.53 -15.24
C THR A 431 54.35 -6.78 -13.75
N ASP A 432 54.78 -7.94 -13.23
CA ASP A 432 54.64 -8.30 -11.81
C ASP A 432 53.22 -8.16 -11.24
N LEU A 433 52.21 -8.43 -12.07
CA LEU A 433 50.79 -8.38 -11.67
C LEU A 433 50.49 -9.56 -10.73
N ALA A 434 49.98 -9.26 -9.53
CA ALA A 434 49.54 -10.25 -8.56
C ALA A 434 48.34 -9.71 -7.77
N LEU A 435 47.50 -10.63 -7.27
CA LEU A 435 46.33 -10.30 -6.45
C LEU A 435 46.42 -10.94 -5.07
N THR A 436 45.96 -10.22 -4.05
CA THR A 436 45.86 -10.72 -2.68
C THR A 436 44.44 -10.51 -2.15
N ASN A 437 43.88 -11.53 -1.49
CA ASN A 437 42.56 -11.47 -0.84
C ASN A 437 42.72 -11.39 0.68
N TYR A 438 42.02 -10.45 1.32
CA TYR A 438 41.99 -10.27 2.76
C TYR A 438 40.56 -10.45 3.30
N ILE A 439 40.41 -11.22 4.37
CA ILE A 439 39.17 -11.33 5.13
C ILE A 439 39.49 -10.99 6.58
N ASN A 440 38.71 -10.10 7.19
CA ASN A 440 38.94 -9.63 8.57
C ASN A 440 40.37 -9.09 8.76
N ASN A 441 40.83 -8.29 7.79
CA ASN A 441 42.19 -7.74 7.69
C ASN A 441 43.34 -8.77 7.64
N ARG A 442 43.05 -10.07 7.49
CA ARG A 442 44.04 -11.14 7.37
C ARG A 442 44.13 -11.64 5.93
N PRO A 443 45.33 -11.77 5.34
CA PRO A 443 45.46 -12.31 3.99
C PRO A 443 45.11 -13.80 3.98
N ILE A 444 44.12 -14.18 3.17
CA ILE A 444 43.66 -15.56 2.98
C ILE A 444 44.38 -16.21 1.81
N THR A 445 44.67 -15.44 0.77
CA THR A 445 45.46 -15.86 -0.38
C THR A 445 46.34 -14.69 -0.80
N SER A 446 47.64 -14.92 -0.92
CA SER A 446 48.63 -13.88 -1.21
C SER A 446 49.34 -14.13 -2.53
N ASP A 447 49.61 -13.04 -3.25
CA ASP A 447 50.39 -13.03 -4.50
C ASP A 447 49.91 -14.08 -5.52
N ALA A 448 48.60 -14.15 -5.77
CA ALA A 448 48.06 -15.05 -6.79
C ALA A 448 48.50 -14.59 -8.19
N GLU A 449 49.25 -15.44 -8.90
CA GLU A 449 49.87 -15.12 -10.21
C GLU A 449 49.06 -15.59 -11.44
N ASN A 450 47.99 -16.39 -11.25
CA ASN A 450 47.16 -16.89 -12.35
C ASN A 450 45.69 -16.50 -12.20
N CYS A 451 45.10 -16.91 -11.08
CA CYS A 451 43.73 -16.56 -10.71
C CYS A 451 43.59 -16.51 -9.19
N LEU A 452 42.72 -15.62 -8.71
CA LEU A 452 42.35 -15.51 -7.31
C LEU A 452 40.93 -16.05 -7.11
N THR A 453 40.77 -17.07 -6.28
CA THR A 453 39.44 -17.61 -5.91
C THR A 453 38.93 -16.86 -4.68
N LEU A 454 37.71 -16.37 -4.76
CA LEU A 454 37.06 -15.65 -3.68
C LEU A 454 36.22 -16.59 -2.82
N VAL A 455 36.07 -16.24 -1.54
CA VAL A 455 35.33 -17.06 -0.57
C VAL A 455 33.87 -16.62 -0.57
N GLU A 456 32.93 -17.57 -0.72
CA GLU A 456 31.47 -17.39 -0.56
C GLU A 456 30.98 -15.98 -0.92
N THR A 457 31.06 -15.58 -2.19
CA THR A 457 30.80 -14.18 -2.63
C THR A 457 29.39 -13.67 -2.31
N GLU A 458 28.46 -14.60 -2.04
CA GLU A 458 27.11 -14.30 -1.54
C GLU A 458 27.10 -13.79 -0.08
N ARG A 459 28.05 -14.23 0.76
CA ARG A 459 28.18 -13.78 2.16
C ARG A 459 29.36 -12.83 2.38
N TYR A 460 30.35 -12.84 1.50
CA TYR A 460 31.55 -12.00 1.54
C TYR A 460 31.66 -11.17 0.26
N ARG A 461 31.37 -9.86 0.33
CA ARG A 461 31.42 -8.98 -0.84
C ARG A 461 32.85 -8.58 -1.20
N PRO A 462 33.29 -8.78 -2.45
CA PRO A 462 34.60 -8.33 -2.89
C PRO A 462 34.65 -6.82 -3.08
N ARG A 463 35.65 -6.19 -2.48
CA ARG A 463 35.96 -4.77 -2.71
C ARG A 463 37.42 -4.56 -3.01
N LEU A 464 37.72 -3.60 -3.87
CA LEU A 464 39.09 -3.18 -4.07
C LEU A 464 39.56 -2.43 -2.82
N SER A 465 40.75 -2.76 -2.32
CA SER A 465 41.41 -2.00 -1.27
C SER A 465 42.53 -1.17 -1.88
N ALA A 466 42.31 0.14 -2.06
CA ALA A 466 43.31 1.06 -2.59
C ALA A 466 44.52 1.15 -1.64
N ALA A 467 44.28 1.27 -0.34
CA ALA A 467 45.31 1.34 0.70
C ALA A 467 46.25 0.12 0.74
N LYS A 468 45.73 -1.08 0.44
CA LYS A 468 46.54 -2.33 0.40
C LYS A 468 47.11 -2.61 -0.99
N SER A 469 46.61 -1.94 -2.02
CA SER A 469 47.09 -2.11 -3.39
C SER A 469 48.41 -1.37 -3.60
N ARG A 470 49.26 -1.92 -4.48
CA ARG A 470 50.56 -1.35 -4.77
C ARG A 470 50.83 -1.33 -6.26
N LEU A 471 50.68 -0.16 -6.87
CA LEU A 471 51.10 0.09 -8.24
C LEU A 471 52.44 0.82 -8.23
N VAL A 472 53.48 0.21 -8.79
CA VAL A 472 54.80 0.82 -8.97
C VAL A 472 54.88 1.40 -10.36
N LEU A 473 54.92 2.73 -10.46
CA LEU A 473 54.99 3.43 -11.75
C LEU A 473 56.45 3.65 -12.14
N VAL A 474 56.81 3.34 -13.38
CA VAL A 474 58.17 3.47 -13.90
C VAL A 474 58.18 4.28 -15.18
N ARG A 475 59.12 5.23 -15.27
CA ARG A 475 59.38 6.02 -16.47
C ARG A 475 60.87 5.97 -16.79
N ASN A 476 61.24 5.47 -17.97
CA ASN A 476 62.64 5.30 -18.37
C ASN A 476 63.48 4.59 -17.29
N ASP A 477 63.01 3.44 -16.81
CA ASP A 477 63.63 2.64 -15.74
C ASP A 477 63.73 3.30 -14.34
N SER A 478 63.15 4.50 -14.16
CA SER A 478 63.11 5.20 -12.87
C SER A 478 61.71 5.18 -12.26
N GLU A 479 61.62 4.87 -10.96
CA GLU A 479 60.35 4.88 -10.23
C GLU A 479 59.81 6.31 -10.09
N VAL A 480 58.52 6.48 -10.40
CA VAL A 480 57.79 7.74 -10.25
C VAL A 480 56.87 7.60 -9.05
N GLY A 481 57.15 8.37 -8.00
CA GLY A 481 56.24 8.47 -6.86
C GLY A 481 54.96 9.23 -7.24
N TYR A 482 53.85 8.86 -6.60
CA TYR A 482 52.58 9.56 -6.66
C TYR A 482 52.03 9.73 -5.25
N ASP A 483 51.16 10.72 -5.07
CA ASP A 483 50.49 10.98 -3.80
C ASP A 483 49.31 10.00 -3.60
N THR A 484 49.42 9.11 -2.63
CA THR A 484 48.41 8.09 -2.32
C THR A 484 47.13 8.69 -1.74
N GLU A 485 47.23 9.74 -0.90
CA GLU A 485 46.05 10.42 -0.35
C GLU A 485 45.27 11.11 -1.47
N ARG A 486 45.98 11.70 -2.43
CA ARG A 486 45.34 12.31 -3.61
C ARG A 486 44.63 11.27 -4.46
N VAL A 487 45.22 10.09 -4.67
CA VAL A 487 44.60 8.98 -5.41
C VAL A 487 43.33 8.51 -4.72
N GLU A 488 43.34 8.30 -3.41
CA GLU A 488 42.16 7.87 -2.65
C GLU A 488 41.01 8.87 -2.77
N LEU A 489 41.28 10.17 -2.68
CA LEU A 489 40.29 11.23 -2.90
C LEU A 489 39.71 11.20 -4.32
N LEU A 490 40.55 10.99 -5.34
CA LEU A 490 40.09 10.89 -6.74
C LEU A 490 39.24 9.63 -6.98
N VAL A 491 39.59 8.50 -6.36
CA VAL A 491 38.79 7.28 -6.42
C VAL A 491 37.43 7.50 -5.76
N ALA A 492 37.40 8.09 -4.56
CA ALA A 492 36.16 8.38 -3.85
C ALA A 492 35.21 9.29 -4.67
N ASP A 493 35.72 10.40 -5.21
CA ASP A 493 34.95 11.31 -6.07
C ASP A 493 34.44 10.63 -7.36
N ALA A 494 35.27 9.81 -7.99
CA ALA A 494 34.88 9.08 -9.19
C ALA A 494 33.81 8.02 -8.91
N LEU A 495 33.91 7.28 -7.80
CA LEU A 495 32.89 6.31 -7.40
C LEU A 495 31.58 7.00 -7.01
N ALA A 496 31.63 8.17 -6.36
CA ALA A 496 30.44 8.97 -6.05
C ALA A 496 29.67 9.35 -7.33
N LYS A 497 30.39 9.79 -8.37
CA LYS A 497 29.81 10.12 -9.69
C LYS A 497 29.23 8.88 -10.39
N VAL A 498 29.85 7.72 -10.24
CA VAL A 498 29.32 6.45 -10.77
C VAL A 498 28.02 6.07 -10.07
N ASP A 499 27.97 6.21 -8.75
CA ASP A 499 26.76 5.93 -7.96
C ASP A 499 25.64 6.92 -8.31
N GLN A 500 25.94 8.21 -8.49
CA GLN A 500 24.97 9.20 -8.95
C GLN A 500 24.44 8.87 -10.36
N ALA A 501 25.32 8.53 -11.30
CA ALA A 501 24.95 8.18 -12.68
C ALA A 501 24.23 6.83 -12.82
N SER A 502 24.16 6.04 -11.74
CA SER A 502 23.40 4.79 -11.72
C SER A 502 21.89 5.01 -11.57
N ARG A 503 21.47 6.22 -11.17
CA ARG A 503 20.07 6.60 -11.01
C ARG A 503 19.60 7.45 -12.19
N THR A 504 18.29 7.43 -12.47
CA THR A 504 17.69 8.26 -13.51
C THR A 504 17.15 9.58 -12.93
N ASP A 505 17.28 10.66 -13.69
CA ASP A 505 16.69 11.97 -13.34
C ASP A 505 15.17 12.04 -13.63
N ASP A 506 14.64 11.10 -14.43
CA ASP A 506 13.21 10.97 -14.77
C ASP A 506 12.66 9.62 -14.29
N ALA A 507 12.31 9.57 -13.01
CA ALA A 507 11.81 8.38 -12.35
C ALA A 507 10.30 8.14 -12.56
N SER A 508 9.63 8.94 -13.39
CA SER A 508 8.17 8.85 -13.56
C SER A 508 7.76 7.46 -14.08
N PRO A 509 6.88 6.75 -13.34
CA PRO A 509 6.35 5.47 -13.79
C PRO A 509 5.12 5.63 -14.70
N VAL A 510 4.63 6.86 -14.94
CA VAL A 510 3.31 7.06 -15.52
C VAL A 510 3.32 6.74 -17.01
N TRP A 511 2.41 5.85 -17.44
CA TRP A 511 2.28 5.54 -18.86
C TRP A 511 1.68 6.74 -19.63
N PRO A 512 2.34 7.25 -20.69
CA PRO A 512 1.82 8.39 -21.42
C PRO A 512 0.60 7.98 -22.25
N VAL A 513 -0.57 8.52 -21.89
CA VAL A 513 -1.82 8.35 -22.64
C VAL A 513 -1.99 9.55 -23.58
N PRO A 514 -2.09 9.34 -24.90
CA PRO A 514 -2.42 10.42 -25.84
C PRO A 514 -3.76 11.04 -25.46
N ARG A 515 -3.82 12.38 -25.38
CA ARG A 515 -5.09 13.08 -25.19
C ARG A 515 -5.82 13.18 -26.53
N GLY A 516 -7.11 12.85 -26.53
CA GLY A 516 -7.99 13.13 -27.67
C GLY A 516 -8.29 14.61 -27.83
N ASP A 517 -8.96 14.94 -28.91
CA ASP A 517 -9.44 16.28 -29.23
C ASP A 517 -10.78 16.57 -28.54
N LEU A 518 -11.01 17.84 -28.20
CA LEU A 518 -12.27 18.29 -27.62
C LEU A 518 -13.26 18.58 -28.77
N LEU A 519 -14.33 17.80 -28.88
CA LEU A 519 -15.34 17.89 -29.93
C LEU A 519 -16.73 18.23 -29.35
N PRO A 520 -17.58 18.97 -30.09
CA PRO A 520 -18.92 19.35 -29.66
C PRO A 520 -19.90 18.17 -29.81
N ILE A 521 -19.81 17.19 -28.91
CA ILE A 521 -20.65 15.97 -28.96
C ILE A 521 -22.04 16.14 -28.33
N ASP A 522 -22.22 17.20 -27.54
CA ASP A 522 -23.46 17.53 -26.85
C ASP A 522 -24.37 18.44 -27.70
N GLU A 523 -23.84 19.13 -28.69
CA GLU A 523 -24.60 19.97 -29.62
C GLU A 523 -25.69 19.15 -30.35
N TYR A 524 -26.85 19.74 -30.56
CA TYR A 524 -27.94 19.10 -31.29
C TYR A 524 -28.53 20.08 -32.29
N THR A 525 -28.57 19.68 -33.56
CA THR A 525 -29.24 20.43 -34.62
C THR A 525 -30.66 19.87 -34.79
N PRO A 526 -31.71 20.69 -34.59
CA PRO A 526 -33.08 20.24 -34.75
C PRO A 526 -33.41 19.70 -36.13
N LEU A 527 -34.18 18.61 -36.18
CA LEU A 527 -34.72 18.07 -37.42
C LEU A 527 -35.61 19.10 -38.15
N GLN A 528 -36.31 19.94 -37.40
CA GLN A 528 -37.16 21.02 -37.94
C GLN A 528 -36.40 22.07 -38.77
N GLU A 529 -35.09 22.26 -38.55
CA GLU A 529 -34.28 23.17 -39.37
C GLU A 529 -33.91 22.57 -40.72
N GLU A 530 -33.88 21.24 -40.84
CA GLU A 530 -33.56 20.52 -42.08
C GLU A 530 -34.72 20.53 -43.08
N LEU A 531 -35.93 20.89 -42.63
CA LEU A 531 -37.10 20.96 -43.48
C LEU A 531 -37.15 22.26 -44.29
N PRO A 532 -37.67 22.23 -45.53
CA PRO A 532 -37.78 23.45 -46.34
C PRO A 532 -38.55 24.56 -45.61
N ALA A 533 -38.08 25.82 -45.74
CA ALA A 533 -38.66 26.97 -45.03
C ALA A 533 -40.18 27.16 -45.22
N ILE A 534 -40.76 26.65 -46.32
CA ILE A 534 -42.21 26.66 -46.55
C ILE A 534 -43.01 25.94 -45.46
N TYR A 535 -42.43 24.93 -44.79
CA TYR A 535 -43.05 24.21 -43.68
C TYR A 535 -43.27 25.13 -42.47
N GLY A 536 -42.40 26.11 -42.27
CA GLY A 536 -42.50 27.11 -41.19
C GLY A 536 -42.28 26.56 -39.78
N VAL A 537 -41.64 25.40 -39.64
CA VAL A 537 -41.43 24.72 -38.35
C VAL A 537 -40.10 25.05 -37.68
N GLY A 538 -39.06 25.41 -38.45
CA GLY A 538 -37.77 25.88 -37.93
C GLY A 538 -37.76 27.38 -37.60
N HIS A 539 -36.57 27.95 -37.45
CA HIS A 539 -36.37 29.36 -37.07
C HIS A 539 -36.78 30.35 -38.18
N ALA A 540 -36.94 29.87 -39.41
CA ALA A 540 -37.49 30.66 -40.51
C ALA A 540 -38.95 31.04 -40.23
N VAL A 541 -39.17 32.30 -39.83
CA VAL A 541 -40.48 32.80 -39.42
C VAL A 541 -41.41 32.91 -40.63
N LEU A 542 -42.63 32.39 -40.48
CA LEU A 542 -43.71 32.63 -41.45
C LEU A 542 -43.97 34.14 -41.59
N PRO A 543 -44.38 34.64 -42.78
CA PRO A 543 -44.75 36.04 -42.93
C PRO A 543 -45.82 36.46 -41.92
N ASP A 544 -45.76 37.70 -41.42
CA ASP A 544 -46.77 38.27 -40.50
C ASP A 544 -48.21 38.23 -41.06
N SER A 545 -48.34 38.04 -42.38
CA SER A 545 -49.60 37.85 -43.09
C SER A 545 -50.18 36.43 -43.03
N ALA A 546 -49.50 35.48 -42.36
CA ALA A 546 -49.96 34.10 -42.24
C ALA A 546 -51.26 33.99 -41.41
N GLY A 547 -52.28 33.36 -41.98
CA GLY A 547 -53.58 33.17 -41.30
C GLY A 547 -53.50 32.25 -40.08
N THR A 548 -54.45 32.37 -39.15
CA THR A 548 -54.53 31.58 -37.90
C THR A 548 -54.54 30.07 -38.14
N SER A 549 -55.22 29.60 -39.21
CA SER A 549 -55.23 28.19 -39.60
C SER A 549 -53.84 27.68 -40.02
N ARG A 550 -53.03 28.51 -40.70
CA ARG A 550 -51.66 28.14 -41.09
C ARG A 550 -50.77 28.03 -39.86
N LEU A 551 -50.86 28.99 -38.93
CA LEU A 551 -50.13 28.97 -37.66
C LEU A 551 -50.51 27.77 -36.79
N ALA A 552 -51.79 27.40 -36.75
CA ALA A 552 -52.25 26.20 -36.05
C ALA A 552 -51.71 24.91 -36.69
N GLY A 553 -51.69 24.82 -38.02
CA GLY A 553 -51.12 23.67 -38.74
C GLY A 553 -49.61 23.53 -38.54
N VAL A 554 -48.87 24.64 -38.48
CA VAL A 554 -47.44 24.62 -38.12
C VAL A 554 -47.27 24.08 -36.70
N ARG A 555 -47.99 24.60 -35.71
CA ARG A 555 -47.90 24.09 -34.32
C ARG A 555 -48.24 22.60 -34.21
N GLN A 556 -49.22 22.13 -34.98
CA GLN A 556 -49.55 20.70 -35.04
C GLN A 556 -48.38 19.88 -35.58
N LEU A 557 -47.72 20.35 -36.64
CA LEU A 557 -46.55 19.67 -37.20
C LEU A 557 -45.33 19.73 -36.27
N GLN A 558 -45.06 20.88 -35.64
CA GLN A 558 -44.02 21.00 -34.61
C GLN A 558 -44.26 20.01 -33.45
N GLY A 559 -45.52 19.88 -33.01
CA GLY A 559 -45.90 18.89 -31.99
C GLY A 559 -45.72 17.44 -32.45
N TYR A 560 -45.96 17.12 -33.73
CA TYR A 560 -45.69 15.81 -34.30
C TYR A 560 -44.19 15.50 -34.36
N LEU A 561 -43.37 16.47 -34.79
CA LEU A 561 -41.92 16.32 -34.92
C LEU A 561 -41.21 16.23 -33.57
N LEU A 562 -41.76 16.85 -32.52
CA LEU A 562 -41.17 16.88 -31.17
C LEU A 562 -40.81 15.49 -30.61
N LEU A 563 -41.56 14.44 -30.97
CA LEU A 563 -41.24 13.07 -30.56
C LEU A 563 -39.92 12.58 -31.16
N PHE A 564 -39.68 12.87 -32.43
CA PHE A 564 -38.45 12.49 -33.13
C PHE A 564 -37.27 13.35 -32.66
N GLU A 565 -37.51 14.64 -32.43
CA GLU A 565 -36.51 15.56 -31.86
C GLU A 565 -35.99 15.05 -30.50
N GLN A 566 -36.90 14.64 -29.61
CA GLN A 566 -36.52 14.10 -28.29
C GLN A 566 -35.62 12.87 -28.43
N MET A 567 -35.97 11.91 -29.30
CA MET A 567 -35.16 10.71 -29.51
C MET A 567 -33.76 11.02 -30.04
N LEU A 568 -33.64 11.95 -30.99
CA LEU A 568 -32.35 12.35 -31.56
C LEU A 568 -31.50 13.13 -30.54
N ALA A 569 -32.11 14.04 -29.78
CA ALA A 569 -31.45 14.81 -28.73
C ALA A 569 -31.00 13.93 -27.55
N ASP A 570 -31.73 12.87 -27.21
CA ASP A 570 -31.32 11.94 -26.15
C ASP A 570 -30.08 11.12 -26.54
N VAL A 571 -29.87 10.85 -27.84
CA VAL A 571 -28.63 10.19 -28.31
C VAL A 571 -27.41 11.10 -28.09
N THR A 572 -27.53 12.40 -28.36
CA THR A 572 -26.42 13.35 -28.11
C THR A 572 -26.19 13.52 -26.60
N ALA A 573 -27.26 13.52 -25.80
CA ALA A 573 -27.16 13.51 -24.35
C ALA A 573 -26.45 12.27 -23.82
N GLN A 574 -26.75 11.08 -24.37
CA GLN A 574 -26.09 9.84 -24.00
C GLN A 574 -24.59 9.87 -24.33
N LEU A 575 -24.21 10.42 -25.50
CA LEU A 575 -22.81 10.56 -25.90
C LEU A 575 -22.06 11.54 -24.99
N ALA A 576 -22.65 12.71 -24.71
CA ALA A 576 -22.06 13.69 -23.81
C ALA A 576 -21.81 13.11 -22.39
N ASN A 577 -22.67 12.21 -21.93
CA ASN A 577 -22.58 11.56 -20.63
C ASN A 577 -21.87 10.19 -20.67
N VAL A 578 -21.06 9.89 -21.69
CA VAL A 578 -20.33 8.62 -21.81
C VAL A 578 -19.48 8.31 -20.56
N ASN A 579 -18.81 9.32 -20.00
CA ASN A 579 -17.98 9.16 -18.79
C ASN A 579 -18.83 8.85 -17.55
N ARG A 580 -20.03 9.44 -17.42
CA ARG A 580 -20.97 9.10 -16.34
C ARG A 580 -21.51 7.69 -16.49
N PHE A 581 -21.80 7.25 -17.70
CA PHE A 581 -22.29 5.91 -17.97
C PHE A 581 -21.28 4.83 -17.54
N PHE A 582 -19.99 5.02 -17.85
CA PHE A 582 -18.89 4.14 -17.43
C PHE A 582 -18.31 4.49 -16.06
N SER A 583 -18.96 5.36 -15.28
CA SER A 583 -18.44 5.76 -13.98
C SER A 583 -18.55 4.64 -12.94
N GLY A 584 -17.49 4.50 -12.15
CA GLY A 584 -17.45 3.63 -10.97
C GLY A 584 -18.14 4.22 -9.74
N ASP A 585 -18.68 5.43 -9.83
CA ASP A 585 -19.29 6.14 -8.71
C ASP A 585 -20.66 5.55 -8.31
N ALA A 586 -20.81 5.21 -7.04
CA ALA A 586 -22.03 4.61 -6.52
C ALA A 586 -23.21 5.60 -6.44
N SER A 587 -22.94 6.90 -6.48
CA SER A 587 -23.97 7.94 -6.42
C SER A 587 -24.71 8.15 -7.74
N GLU A 588 -24.20 7.61 -8.84
CA GLU A 588 -24.86 7.70 -10.15
C GLU A 588 -26.19 6.93 -10.14
N ASP A 589 -27.27 7.67 -10.34
CA ASP A 589 -28.65 7.21 -10.29
C ASP A 589 -29.35 7.26 -11.65
N THR A 590 -28.60 7.52 -12.73
CA THR A 590 -29.09 7.66 -14.09
C THR A 590 -28.23 6.84 -15.05
N THR A 591 -28.86 6.14 -16.00
CA THR A 591 -28.18 5.40 -17.09
C THR A 591 -28.69 5.74 -18.48
N TYR A 592 -29.89 6.32 -18.59
CA TYR A 592 -30.42 6.94 -19.79
C TYR A 592 -30.48 8.45 -19.60
N PHE A 593 -29.65 9.16 -20.34
CA PHE A 593 -29.57 10.61 -20.25
C PHE A 593 -30.53 11.23 -21.25
N THR A 594 -31.36 12.16 -20.77
CA THR A 594 -32.33 12.87 -21.62
C THR A 594 -31.98 14.33 -21.77
N ARG A 595 -32.16 14.90 -22.96
CA ARG A 595 -32.04 16.35 -23.22
C ARG A 595 -33.41 16.88 -23.64
N PRO A 596 -34.08 17.70 -22.81
CA PRO A 596 -35.27 18.40 -23.26
C PRO A 596 -34.92 19.36 -24.42
N PRO A 597 -35.61 19.32 -25.57
CA PRO A 597 -35.28 20.13 -26.75
C PRO A 597 -35.84 21.56 -26.61
N PHE A 598 -35.34 22.28 -25.60
CA PHE A 598 -35.77 23.65 -25.25
C PHE A 598 -35.26 24.74 -26.20
N ASP A 599 -34.28 24.40 -27.02
CA ASP A 599 -33.71 25.19 -28.11
C ASP A 599 -34.62 25.30 -29.34
N LEU A 600 -35.67 24.48 -29.43
CA LEU A 600 -36.62 24.51 -30.54
C LEU A 600 -37.53 25.76 -30.56
N PRO A 601 -37.79 26.34 -31.73
CA PRO A 601 -38.63 27.52 -31.86
C PRO A 601 -40.11 27.19 -31.56
N GLY A 602 -40.74 27.96 -30.67
CA GLY A 602 -42.16 27.81 -30.35
C GLY A 602 -42.51 26.67 -29.37
N VAL A 603 -41.53 25.88 -28.92
CA VAL A 603 -41.71 24.80 -27.93
C VAL A 603 -42.41 25.19 -26.63
N PRO A 604 -42.24 26.41 -26.06
CA PRO A 604 -42.98 26.79 -24.85
C PRO A 604 -44.50 26.64 -25.00
N SER A 605 -45.02 26.81 -26.22
CA SER A 605 -46.46 26.68 -26.50
C SER A 605 -46.94 25.23 -26.68
N LEU A 606 -46.01 24.27 -26.83
CA LEU A 606 -46.28 22.84 -26.99
C LEU A 606 -46.20 22.08 -25.66
N LEU A 607 -45.48 22.62 -24.67
CA LEU A 607 -45.25 21.96 -23.38
C LEU A 607 -46.41 22.20 -22.41
N ARG A 608 -47.23 21.17 -22.17
CA ARG A 608 -48.34 21.21 -21.20
C ARG A 608 -47.89 21.56 -19.77
N ARG A 609 -46.67 21.17 -19.39
CA ARG A 609 -46.11 21.39 -18.05
C ARG A 609 -45.42 22.76 -17.89
N PHE A 610 -45.39 23.58 -18.94
CA PHE A 610 -44.98 24.98 -18.88
C PHE A 610 -46.23 25.87 -18.75
N THR A 611 -46.24 26.76 -17.76
CA THR A 611 -47.38 27.66 -17.54
C THR A 611 -47.42 28.73 -18.64
N PRO A 612 -48.53 28.90 -19.38
CA PRO A 612 -48.67 29.96 -20.37
C PRO A 612 -48.43 31.34 -19.74
N GLY A 613 -47.51 32.12 -20.32
CA GLY A 613 -47.10 33.43 -19.79
C GLY A 613 -46.05 33.40 -18.68
N GLY A 614 -45.54 32.22 -18.30
CA GLY A 614 -44.41 32.08 -17.38
C GLY A 614 -43.09 32.58 -17.99
N ASN A 615 -42.08 32.79 -17.13
CA ASN A 615 -40.74 33.14 -17.58
C ASN A 615 -40.01 31.91 -18.14
N TRP A 616 -39.87 31.83 -19.46
CA TRP A 616 -39.19 30.72 -20.14
C TRP A 616 -37.75 30.56 -19.69
N GLY A 617 -37.00 31.66 -19.57
CA GLY A 617 -35.59 31.64 -19.15
C GLY A 617 -35.40 31.03 -17.76
N THR A 618 -36.23 31.42 -16.79
CA THR A 618 -36.19 30.83 -15.44
C THR A 618 -36.57 29.35 -15.45
N PHE A 619 -37.57 28.96 -16.26
CA PHE A 619 -38.03 27.58 -16.37
C PHE A 619 -36.95 26.64 -16.91
N ILE A 620 -36.25 27.03 -17.99
CA ILE A 620 -35.20 26.20 -18.58
C ILE A 620 -33.88 26.24 -17.81
N SER A 621 -33.64 27.29 -17.00
CA SER A 621 -32.49 27.34 -16.10
C SER A 621 -32.60 26.40 -14.91
N ASP A 622 -33.81 25.89 -14.60
CA ASP A 622 -34.01 24.86 -13.59
C ASP A 622 -33.77 23.46 -14.21
N PRO A 623 -32.67 22.77 -13.85
CA PRO A 623 -32.38 21.43 -14.37
C PRO A 623 -33.43 20.40 -13.93
N ASN A 624 -34.17 20.68 -12.85
CA ASN A 624 -35.21 19.82 -12.29
C ASN A 624 -36.62 20.37 -12.57
N ASN A 625 -36.80 21.12 -13.65
CA ASN A 625 -38.12 21.60 -14.04
C ASN A 625 -39.10 20.42 -14.27
N PRO A 626 -40.43 20.66 -14.21
CA PRO A 626 -41.42 19.60 -14.34
C PRO A 626 -41.38 18.78 -15.64
N VAL A 627 -40.79 19.29 -16.73
CA VAL A 627 -40.62 18.55 -18.00
C VAL A 627 -39.41 17.64 -17.91
N ALA A 628 -38.25 18.16 -17.48
CA ALA A 628 -37.03 17.37 -17.30
C ALA A 628 -37.26 16.18 -16.36
N ARG A 629 -37.93 16.39 -15.22
CA ARG A 629 -38.33 15.30 -14.32
C ARG A 629 -39.25 14.28 -14.99
N ALA A 630 -40.21 14.73 -15.80
CA ALA A 630 -41.13 13.81 -16.49
C ALA A 630 -40.41 12.93 -17.52
N LEU A 631 -39.43 13.49 -18.22
CA LEU A 631 -38.63 12.77 -19.20
C LEU A 631 -37.74 11.74 -18.51
N HIS A 632 -37.05 12.15 -17.43
CA HIS A 632 -36.25 11.24 -16.62
C HIS A 632 -37.08 10.07 -16.06
N ASP A 633 -38.22 10.37 -15.41
CA ASP A 633 -39.14 9.36 -14.86
C ASP A 633 -39.71 8.42 -15.93
N ALA A 634 -39.79 8.86 -17.20
CA ALA A 634 -40.29 8.08 -18.32
C ALA A 634 -39.18 7.28 -19.04
N ALA A 635 -37.93 7.72 -18.95
CA ALA A 635 -36.80 7.08 -19.61
C ALA A 635 -36.40 5.77 -18.93
N GLU A 636 -36.42 5.73 -17.59
CA GLU A 636 -36.11 4.54 -16.83
C GLU A 636 -36.76 4.55 -15.44
N SER A 637 -37.13 3.35 -14.98
CA SER A 637 -37.51 3.11 -13.59
C SER A 637 -36.29 2.88 -12.70
N ARG A 638 -36.46 3.06 -11.38
CA ARG A 638 -35.39 2.80 -10.39
C ARG A 638 -34.82 1.38 -10.49
N THR A 639 -35.66 0.38 -10.73
CA THR A 639 -35.20 -1.02 -10.88
C THR A 639 -34.35 -1.19 -12.14
N GLU A 640 -34.68 -0.52 -13.24
CA GLU A 640 -33.90 -0.56 -14.49
C GLU A 640 -32.55 0.14 -14.36
N VAL A 641 -32.51 1.31 -13.71
CA VAL A 641 -31.27 2.01 -13.34
C VAL A 641 -30.34 1.06 -12.60
N LEU A 642 -30.84 0.45 -11.52
CA LEU A 642 -30.05 -0.42 -10.65
C LEU A 642 -29.54 -1.66 -11.39
N ASP A 643 -30.38 -2.28 -12.23
CA ASP A 643 -29.97 -3.44 -13.03
C ASP A 643 -28.89 -3.08 -14.07
N ARG A 644 -29.04 -1.95 -14.76
CA ARG A 644 -28.07 -1.47 -15.76
C ARG A 644 -26.75 -1.05 -15.11
N ARG A 645 -26.80 -0.31 -13.99
CA ARG A 645 -25.61 0.03 -13.18
C ARG A 645 -24.90 -1.22 -12.69
N ASN A 646 -25.65 -2.20 -12.18
CA ASN A 646 -25.09 -3.47 -11.74
C ASN A 646 -24.33 -4.19 -12.86
N ARG A 647 -24.93 -4.30 -14.06
CA ARG A 647 -24.29 -4.92 -15.24
C ARG A 647 -23.07 -4.13 -15.72
N MET A 648 -23.11 -2.80 -15.67
CA MET A 648 -21.96 -1.96 -16.01
C MET A 648 -20.80 -2.20 -15.05
N LEU A 649 -21.08 -2.19 -13.74
CA LEU A 649 -20.05 -2.47 -12.73
C LEU A 649 -19.50 -3.88 -12.85
N ASP A 650 -20.33 -4.88 -13.19
CA ASP A 650 -19.84 -6.24 -13.52
C ASP A 650 -18.87 -6.23 -14.69
N HIS A 651 -19.15 -5.45 -15.75
CA HIS A 651 -18.23 -5.30 -16.87
C HIS A 651 -16.90 -4.66 -16.45
N LEU A 652 -16.94 -3.61 -15.65
CA LEU A 652 -15.73 -2.91 -15.18
C LEU A 652 -14.90 -3.78 -14.22
N LEU A 653 -15.54 -4.48 -13.29
CA LEU A 653 -14.90 -5.42 -12.37
C LEU A 653 -14.26 -6.59 -13.12
N ALA A 654 -14.92 -7.12 -14.16
CA ALA A 654 -14.37 -8.21 -14.96
C ALA A 654 -13.04 -7.83 -15.66
N ARG A 655 -12.83 -6.55 -16.00
CA ARG A 655 -11.55 -6.05 -16.53
C ARG A 655 -10.41 -6.10 -15.51
N GLN A 656 -10.76 -6.12 -14.22
CA GLN A 656 -9.83 -6.28 -13.09
C GLN A 656 -9.77 -7.74 -12.59
N GLY A 657 -10.43 -8.68 -13.29
CA GLY A 657 -10.50 -10.08 -12.89
C GLY A 657 -11.36 -10.35 -11.65
N GLU A 658 -12.28 -9.43 -11.31
CA GLU A 658 -13.18 -9.56 -10.16
C GLU A 658 -14.60 -9.99 -10.58
N ASP A 659 -15.24 -10.82 -9.75
CA ASP A 659 -16.63 -11.28 -9.91
C ASP A 659 -17.37 -11.25 -8.56
N MET A 660 -18.59 -10.74 -8.55
CA MET A 660 -19.45 -10.67 -7.37
C MET A 660 -20.82 -11.33 -7.56
N VAL A 661 -21.00 -12.19 -8.58
CA VAL A 661 -22.28 -12.88 -8.83
C VAL A 661 -22.75 -13.68 -7.62
N ALA A 662 -21.87 -14.47 -7.01
CA ALA A 662 -22.22 -15.27 -5.83
C ALA A 662 -22.62 -14.41 -4.63
N PHE A 663 -21.93 -13.28 -4.43
CA PHE A 663 -22.28 -12.32 -3.38
C PHE A 663 -23.65 -11.68 -3.63
N GLY A 664 -23.93 -11.26 -4.87
CA GLY A 664 -25.24 -10.70 -5.22
C GLY A 664 -26.39 -11.67 -4.95
N GLN A 665 -26.20 -12.97 -5.25
CA GLN A 665 -27.18 -14.02 -4.93
C GLN A 665 -27.40 -14.16 -3.43
N GLU A 666 -26.31 -14.20 -2.65
CA GLU A 666 -26.36 -14.32 -1.19
C GLU A 666 -27.03 -13.10 -0.54
N LEU A 667 -26.72 -11.88 -1.00
CA LEU A 667 -27.34 -10.65 -0.51
C LEU A 667 -28.85 -10.64 -0.79
N HIS A 668 -29.28 -11.06 -1.97
CA HIS A 668 -30.70 -11.19 -2.28
C HIS A 668 -31.40 -12.30 -1.47
N ARG A 669 -30.70 -13.40 -1.18
CA ARG A 669 -31.20 -14.46 -0.29
C ARG A 669 -31.41 -13.91 1.11
N TRP A 670 -30.41 -13.24 1.67
CA TRP A 670 -30.45 -12.62 3.00
C TRP A 670 -31.60 -11.62 3.13
N ALA A 671 -31.71 -10.68 2.17
CA ALA A 671 -32.78 -9.69 2.16
C ALA A 671 -34.19 -10.32 2.15
N ARG A 672 -34.35 -11.53 1.58
CA ARG A 672 -35.63 -12.24 1.54
C ARG A 672 -35.89 -13.13 2.75
N LEU A 673 -34.85 -13.58 3.45
CA LEU A 673 -34.95 -14.57 4.53
C LEU A 673 -35.90 -14.12 5.63
N GLU A 674 -35.76 -12.88 6.11
CA GLU A 674 -36.60 -12.38 7.21
C GLU A 674 -38.06 -12.17 6.78
N LEU A 675 -38.28 -11.78 5.52
CA LEU A 675 -39.63 -11.58 4.99
C LEU A 675 -40.36 -12.92 4.83
N ALA A 676 -39.64 -13.97 4.45
CA ALA A 676 -40.19 -15.33 4.34
C ALA A 676 -40.64 -15.89 5.69
N ALA A 677 -40.11 -15.38 6.81
CA ALA A 677 -40.55 -15.76 8.16
C ALA A 677 -41.89 -15.10 8.58
N VAL A 678 -42.43 -14.17 7.78
CA VAL A 678 -43.67 -13.43 8.08
C VAL A 678 -44.79 -13.78 7.09
N ASN A 679 -45.97 -14.09 7.62
CA ASN A 679 -47.17 -14.39 6.83
C ASN A 679 -47.89 -13.10 6.39
N LEU A 680 -47.35 -12.40 5.40
CA LEU A 680 -47.98 -11.19 4.82
C LEU A 680 -49.05 -11.52 3.76
N PRO A 681 -50.06 -10.65 3.55
CA PRO A 681 -50.99 -10.76 2.41
C PRO A 681 -50.26 -10.72 1.06
N PRO A 682 -50.71 -11.45 0.01
CA PRO A 682 -49.96 -11.59 -1.25
C PRO A 682 -49.56 -10.27 -1.94
N GLY A 683 -50.45 -9.27 -1.94
CA GLY A 683 -50.17 -7.97 -2.55
C GLY A 683 -49.13 -7.14 -1.77
N GLN A 684 -49.18 -7.20 -0.44
CA GLN A 684 -48.18 -6.56 0.42
C GLN A 684 -46.85 -7.30 0.34
N GLN A 685 -46.88 -8.63 0.31
CA GLN A 685 -45.71 -9.47 0.16
C GLN A 685 -44.96 -9.17 -1.14
N ALA A 686 -45.66 -9.06 -2.27
CA ALA A 686 -45.05 -8.70 -3.56
C ALA A 686 -44.38 -7.31 -3.52
N ALA A 687 -45.05 -6.31 -2.94
CA ALA A 687 -44.51 -4.96 -2.79
C ALA A 687 -43.26 -4.93 -1.87
N SER A 688 -43.29 -5.62 -0.73
CA SER A 688 -42.15 -5.75 0.17
C SER A 688 -40.98 -6.49 -0.49
N ILE A 689 -41.23 -7.54 -1.27
CA ILE A 689 -40.18 -8.24 -2.03
C ILE A 689 -39.52 -7.30 -3.04
N ALA A 690 -40.31 -6.50 -3.77
CA ALA A 690 -39.79 -5.55 -4.73
C ALA A 690 -38.93 -4.47 -4.06
N ALA A 691 -39.43 -3.86 -2.98
CA ALA A 691 -38.70 -2.84 -2.22
C ALA A 691 -37.38 -3.38 -1.63
N ARG A 692 -37.40 -4.60 -1.06
CA ARG A 692 -36.18 -5.26 -0.55
C ARG A 692 -35.20 -5.60 -1.66
N ARG A 693 -35.67 -5.96 -2.86
CA ARG A 693 -34.81 -6.20 -4.03
C ARG A 693 -34.09 -4.92 -4.45
N ASP A 694 -34.79 -3.80 -4.55
CA ASP A 694 -34.18 -2.51 -4.94
C ASP A 694 -33.18 -2.01 -3.88
N ALA A 695 -33.49 -2.18 -2.59
CA ALA A 695 -32.56 -1.86 -1.50
C ALA A 695 -31.30 -2.75 -1.54
N ALA A 696 -31.46 -4.06 -1.73
CA ALA A 696 -30.35 -5.00 -1.89
C ALA A 696 -29.49 -4.66 -3.12
N ASN A 697 -30.11 -4.31 -4.25
CA ASN A 697 -29.39 -3.86 -5.46
C ASN A 697 -28.65 -2.55 -5.23
N THR A 698 -29.23 -1.61 -4.50
CA THR A 698 -28.57 -0.35 -4.13
C THR A 698 -27.31 -0.66 -3.32
N ARG A 699 -27.41 -1.49 -2.28
CA ARG A 699 -26.24 -1.94 -1.50
C ARG A 699 -25.22 -2.68 -2.36
N LEU A 700 -25.66 -3.55 -3.28
CA LEU A 700 -24.77 -4.27 -4.20
C LEU A 700 -23.98 -3.31 -5.10
N VAL A 701 -24.64 -2.29 -5.68
CA VAL A 701 -24.00 -1.25 -6.50
C VAL A 701 -22.96 -0.48 -5.69
N HIS A 702 -23.28 -0.08 -4.45
CA HIS A 702 -22.31 0.59 -3.57
C HIS A 702 -21.08 -0.27 -3.27
N ILE A 703 -21.27 -1.56 -2.97
CA ILE A 703 -20.17 -2.48 -2.68
C ILE A 703 -19.32 -2.73 -3.93
N LYS A 704 -19.95 -2.93 -5.10
CA LYS A 704 -19.25 -3.12 -6.38
C LYS A 704 -18.44 -1.89 -6.78
N ALA A 705 -19.01 -0.71 -6.64
CA ALA A 705 -18.32 0.56 -6.86
C ALA A 705 -17.09 0.72 -5.95
N ALA A 706 -17.25 0.41 -4.66
CA ALA A 706 -16.15 0.45 -3.71
C ALA A 706 -15.06 -0.59 -4.05
N LEU A 707 -15.44 -1.83 -4.40
CA LEU A 707 -14.50 -2.86 -4.85
C LEU A 707 -13.76 -2.42 -6.12
N LEU A 708 -14.45 -1.85 -7.10
CA LEU A 708 -13.84 -1.40 -8.35
C LEU A 708 -12.75 -0.34 -8.11
N ARG A 709 -12.99 0.60 -7.19
CA ARG A 709 -12.01 1.62 -6.80
C ARG A 709 -10.78 1.01 -6.12
N ASP A 710 -10.99 0.02 -5.26
CA ASP A 710 -9.93 -0.60 -4.46
C ASP A 710 -9.23 -1.77 -5.20
N ALA A 711 -9.82 -2.31 -6.27
CA ALA A 711 -9.37 -3.50 -6.98
C ALA A 711 -7.91 -3.43 -7.46
N PRO A 712 -7.38 -2.32 -8.01
CA PRO A 712 -5.98 -2.25 -8.42
C PRO A 712 -5.02 -2.53 -7.25
N GLU A 713 -5.25 -1.92 -6.09
CA GLU A 713 -4.44 -2.16 -4.87
C GLU A 713 -4.62 -3.60 -4.38
N LEU A 714 -5.87 -4.08 -4.28
CA LEU A 714 -6.15 -5.43 -3.81
C LEU A 714 -5.55 -6.52 -4.70
N ASN A 715 -5.41 -6.23 -5.99
CA ASN A 715 -4.81 -7.12 -6.97
C ASN A 715 -3.29 -7.08 -6.96
N ALA A 716 -2.69 -5.89 -6.87
CA ALA A 716 -1.25 -5.74 -6.78
C ALA A 716 -0.72 -6.40 -5.49
N PHE A 717 -1.38 -6.22 -4.36
CA PHE A 717 -0.85 -6.59 -3.04
C PHE A 717 -1.55 -7.81 -2.42
N ARG A 718 -2.08 -8.74 -3.22
CA ARG A 718 -2.86 -9.91 -2.76
C ARG A 718 -2.20 -10.71 -1.63
N LEU A 719 -0.87 -10.79 -1.63
CA LEU A 719 -0.09 -11.57 -0.65
C LEU A 719 0.36 -10.76 0.56
N LEU A 720 0.22 -9.44 0.54
CA LEU A 720 0.77 -8.56 1.56
C LEU A 720 0.09 -8.80 2.92
N ALA A 721 0.89 -8.87 3.98
CA ALA A 721 0.39 -9.24 5.30
C ALA A 721 -0.41 -8.14 6.01
N ASN A 722 -0.08 -6.88 5.78
CA ASN A 722 -0.85 -5.73 6.26
C ASN A 722 -0.92 -4.70 5.15
N SER A 723 -2.07 -4.06 4.96
CA SER A 723 -2.12 -2.88 4.09
C SER A 723 -1.25 -1.75 4.68
N ASN A 724 -0.53 -1.06 3.81
CA ASN A 724 0.22 0.12 4.19
C ASN A 724 -0.70 1.35 4.08
N PRO A 725 -0.91 2.14 5.15
CA PRO A 725 -1.76 3.33 5.10
C PRO A 725 -1.28 4.42 4.14
N LEU A 726 -0.06 4.28 3.60
CA LEU A 726 0.51 5.18 2.60
C LEU A 726 0.29 4.71 1.16
N PHE A 727 -0.28 3.52 0.94
CA PHE A 727 -0.61 3.06 -0.40
C PHE A 727 -1.88 3.74 -0.93
N GLY A 728 -1.89 4.02 -2.23
CA GLY A 728 -2.95 4.79 -2.90
C GLY A 728 -2.80 6.29 -2.71
N GLU A 729 -3.81 7.03 -3.15
CA GLU A 729 -3.85 8.49 -3.01
C GLU A 729 -4.25 8.84 -1.57
N THR A 730 -3.25 9.02 -0.70
CA THR A 730 -3.46 9.40 0.70
C THR A 730 -2.79 10.73 0.99
N ASP A 731 -3.50 11.61 1.70
CA ASP A 731 -2.97 12.85 2.23
C ASP A 731 -2.20 12.67 3.55
N LEU A 732 -2.02 11.41 3.99
CA LEU A 732 -1.40 11.08 5.27
C LEU A 732 0.06 11.53 5.31
N LEU A 733 0.82 11.32 4.23
CA LEU A 733 2.21 11.76 4.07
C LEU A 733 2.29 12.69 2.85
N ARG A 734 2.75 13.91 3.06
CA ARG A 734 2.96 14.88 1.97
C ARG A 734 4.43 15.25 1.91
N VAL A 735 5.07 14.99 0.77
CA VAL A 735 6.42 15.45 0.46
C VAL A 735 6.31 16.76 -0.30
N THR A 736 7.10 17.76 0.08
CA THR A 736 7.09 19.10 -0.52
C THR A 736 8.51 19.60 -0.77
N PRO A 737 8.74 20.34 -1.87
CA PRO A 737 10.04 20.93 -2.15
C PRO A 737 10.34 22.09 -1.18
N ALA A 738 11.56 22.12 -0.67
CA ALA A 738 12.14 23.15 0.17
C ALA A 738 13.44 23.67 -0.48
N GLY A 739 13.30 24.55 -1.48
CA GLY A 739 14.43 24.99 -2.30
C GLY A 739 14.85 23.90 -3.30
N ALA A 740 16.10 23.46 -3.26
CA ALA A 740 16.63 22.35 -4.06
C ALA A 740 16.53 20.98 -3.36
N GLN A 741 16.00 20.96 -2.14
CA GLN A 741 15.83 19.76 -1.31
C GLN A 741 14.33 19.54 -1.04
N PHE A 742 14.01 18.48 -0.29
CA PHE A 742 12.66 18.04 0.04
C PHE A 742 12.47 17.93 1.55
N THR A 743 11.24 18.16 2.00
CA THR A 743 10.77 17.95 3.38
C THR A 743 9.42 17.23 3.33
N TRP A 744 9.00 16.63 4.44
CA TRP A 744 7.73 15.90 4.50
C TRP A 744 6.92 16.26 5.75
N GLN A 745 5.61 16.01 5.67
CA GLN A 745 4.63 16.27 6.71
C GLN A 745 3.67 15.07 6.87
N LEU A 746 3.27 14.75 8.10
CA LEU A 746 2.28 13.72 8.43
C LEU A 746 1.00 14.33 9.00
N ALA A 747 -0.14 13.93 8.43
CA ALA A 747 -1.46 14.48 8.75
C ALA A 747 -2.55 13.40 8.95
N PRO A 748 -2.54 12.65 10.08
CA PRO A 748 -3.47 11.53 10.32
C PRO A 748 -4.96 11.91 10.38
N ASP A 749 -5.26 13.17 10.66
CA ASP A 749 -6.62 13.72 10.78
C ASP A 749 -6.84 14.94 9.88
N ASN A 750 -6.16 14.98 8.73
CA ASN A 750 -6.11 16.11 7.80
C ASN A 750 -5.53 17.41 8.40
N GLN A 751 -4.89 17.31 9.58
CA GLN A 751 -4.11 18.38 10.19
C GLN A 751 -2.65 17.95 10.30
N GLU A 752 -1.73 18.84 9.98
CA GLU A 752 -0.29 18.57 10.13
C GLU A 752 0.04 18.36 11.62
N ARG A 753 0.51 17.15 11.95
CA ARG A 753 0.90 16.78 13.33
C ARG A 753 2.41 16.67 13.48
N LEU A 754 3.08 16.03 12.52
CA LEU A 754 4.53 15.81 12.52
C LEU A 754 5.14 16.25 11.18
N ARG A 755 6.44 16.56 11.20
CA ARG A 755 7.23 16.91 10.02
C ARG A 755 8.67 16.42 10.12
N SER A 756 9.38 16.48 9.00
CA SER A 756 10.79 16.09 8.93
C SER A 756 11.69 17.00 9.77
N VAL A 757 12.69 16.39 10.41
CA VAL A 757 13.72 17.11 11.20
C VAL A 757 14.82 17.66 10.29
N SER A 758 15.07 16.98 9.17
CA SER A 758 16.10 17.31 8.19
C SER A 758 15.51 17.48 6.79
N LEU A 759 16.30 18.05 5.88
CA LEU A 759 16.00 18.15 4.46
C LEU A 759 16.69 17.01 3.71
N PHE A 760 16.10 16.60 2.59
CA PHE A 760 16.56 15.47 1.77
C PHE A 760 16.85 15.90 0.34
N ASP A 761 17.87 15.34 -0.28
CA ASP A 761 18.25 15.71 -1.65
C ASP A 761 17.31 15.15 -2.72
N THR A 762 16.50 14.14 -2.39
CA THR A 762 15.53 13.53 -3.31
C THR A 762 14.16 13.37 -2.65
N GLU A 763 13.11 13.45 -3.47
CA GLU A 763 11.74 13.20 -3.05
C GLU A 763 11.56 11.79 -2.48
N ALA A 764 12.17 10.79 -3.12
CA ALA A 764 12.12 9.40 -2.67
C ALA A 764 12.72 9.21 -1.28
N ALA A 765 13.86 9.85 -0.97
CA ALA A 765 14.46 9.78 0.37
C ALA A 765 13.56 10.44 1.43
N ALA A 766 12.97 11.60 1.13
CA ALA A 766 12.01 12.24 2.03
C ALA A 766 10.78 11.35 2.27
N HIS A 767 10.26 10.69 1.23
CA HIS A 767 9.13 9.78 1.36
C HIS A 767 9.48 8.56 2.25
N VAL A 768 10.65 7.93 2.05
CA VAL A 768 11.12 6.80 2.87
C VAL A 768 11.25 7.21 4.33
N ASP A 769 11.78 8.40 4.60
CA ASP A 769 11.94 8.91 5.97
C ASP A 769 10.59 9.22 6.64
N GLY A 770 9.63 9.79 5.91
CA GLY A 770 8.28 10.01 6.40
C GLY A 770 7.53 8.71 6.71
N GLU A 771 7.70 7.68 5.87
CA GLU A 771 7.17 6.33 6.09
C GLU A 771 7.80 5.66 7.32
N HIS A 772 9.11 5.79 7.49
CA HIS A 772 9.82 5.32 8.67
C HIS A 772 9.31 6.02 9.94
N SER A 773 9.15 7.34 9.89
CA SER A 773 8.64 8.15 11.01
C SER A 773 7.22 7.78 11.43
N LEU A 774 6.35 7.49 10.46
CA LEU A 774 4.99 6.98 10.72
C LEU A 774 5.00 5.68 11.53
N ALA A 775 6.08 4.89 11.47
CA ALA A 775 6.21 3.66 12.26
C ALA A 775 6.32 3.89 13.75
N PHE A 776 7.07 4.91 14.15
CA PHE A 776 7.35 5.17 15.56
C PHE A 776 6.37 6.17 16.17
N ALA A 777 5.69 6.98 15.35
CA ALA A 777 4.74 8.00 15.81
C ALA A 777 3.55 7.45 16.63
N ALA A 778 3.25 6.15 16.54
CA ALA A 778 2.13 5.54 17.26
C ALA A 778 2.41 5.21 18.74
N ARG A 779 3.65 5.36 19.23
CA ARG A 779 4.04 4.91 20.58
C ARG A 779 4.41 6.11 21.48
N PRO A 780 3.62 6.42 22.54
CA PRO A 780 3.87 7.55 23.43
C PRO A 780 5.27 7.58 24.07
N GLU A 781 5.83 6.41 24.38
CA GLU A 781 7.14 6.25 25.02
C GLU A 781 8.30 6.72 24.13
N LEU A 782 8.07 6.88 22.83
CA LEU A 782 9.07 7.34 21.86
C LEU A 782 9.10 8.86 21.71
N TYR A 783 8.25 9.60 22.42
CA TYR A 783 8.22 11.06 22.37
C TYR A 783 9.09 11.69 23.46
N VAL A 784 9.96 12.62 23.05
CA VAL A 784 10.81 13.43 23.94
C VAL A 784 10.38 14.89 23.86
N VAL A 785 10.23 15.53 25.02
CA VAL A 785 9.91 16.96 25.12
C VAL A 785 11.19 17.79 25.02
N VAL A 786 11.23 18.73 24.07
CA VAL A 786 12.37 19.62 23.81
C VAL A 786 12.02 21.07 24.13
N ASP A 787 12.89 21.76 24.87
CA ASP A 787 12.80 23.20 25.13
C ASP A 787 13.31 23.99 23.93
N ILE A 788 12.46 24.83 23.34
CA ILE A 788 12.81 25.69 22.19
C ILE A 788 12.94 27.16 22.58
N GLY A 789 12.95 27.47 23.88
CA GLY A 789 13.02 28.83 24.41
C GLY A 789 11.65 29.50 24.54
N GLY A 790 11.60 30.62 25.28
CA GLY A 790 10.37 31.42 25.44
C GLY A 790 9.23 30.74 26.20
N GLY A 791 9.51 29.67 26.97
CA GLY A 791 8.50 28.86 27.65
C GLY A 791 7.74 27.89 26.73
N LEU A 792 8.19 27.75 25.49
CA LEU A 792 7.61 26.84 24.51
C LEU A 792 8.35 25.51 24.49
N ARG A 793 7.60 24.46 24.14
CA ARG A 793 8.08 23.08 23.97
C ARG A 793 7.74 22.58 22.58
N ARG A 794 8.57 21.67 22.08
CA ARG A 794 8.30 20.84 20.91
C ARG A 794 8.43 19.36 21.29
N LEU A 795 7.80 18.49 20.52
CA LEU A 795 7.92 17.05 20.69
C LEU A 795 8.82 16.48 19.60
N ASN A 796 9.76 15.63 19.98
CA ASN A 796 10.61 14.85 19.08
C ASN A 796 10.19 13.39 19.16
N VAL A 797 10.00 12.73 18.01
CA VAL A 797 9.75 11.29 17.92
C VAL A 797 11.07 10.58 17.71
N MET A 798 11.33 9.54 18.50
CA MET A 798 12.56 8.75 18.47
C MET A 798 12.33 7.40 17.75
N ASP A 799 13.34 6.87 17.05
CA ASP A 799 13.32 5.51 16.45
C ASP A 799 13.57 4.37 17.47
N GLY A 800 13.58 4.69 18.77
CA GLY A 800 13.78 3.73 19.85
C GLY A 800 13.82 4.39 21.23
N VAL A 801 13.96 3.57 22.27
CA VAL A 801 14.05 4.00 23.67
C VAL A 801 15.49 4.03 24.22
N THR A 802 16.46 3.63 23.39
CA THR A 802 17.88 3.56 23.76
C THR A 802 18.56 4.93 23.64
N ALA A 803 19.71 5.11 24.29
CA ALA A 803 20.51 6.33 24.14
C ALA A 803 21.01 6.56 22.68
N ALA A 804 21.11 5.50 21.88
CA ALA A 804 21.41 5.58 20.44
C ALA A 804 20.24 6.07 19.57
N ALA A 805 19.02 6.16 20.11
CA ALA A 805 17.85 6.48 19.31
C ALA A 805 17.99 7.87 18.69
N ARG A 806 17.56 8.01 17.43
CA ARG A 806 17.63 9.24 16.65
C ARG A 806 16.26 9.88 16.61
N VAL A 807 16.26 11.20 16.47
CA VAL A 807 15.02 11.94 16.18
C VAL A 807 14.66 11.67 14.72
N VAL A 808 13.49 11.07 14.50
CA VAL A 808 12.95 10.79 13.16
C VAL A 808 11.91 11.82 12.73
N ALA A 809 11.18 12.41 13.70
CA ALA A 809 10.19 13.44 13.42
C ALA A 809 10.16 14.50 14.52
N GLU A 810 9.66 15.68 14.20
CA GLU A 810 9.32 16.70 15.21
C GLU A 810 7.86 17.17 15.06
N SER A 811 7.26 17.64 16.15
CA SER A 811 5.90 18.19 16.11
C SER A 811 5.85 19.54 15.42
N SER A 812 4.89 19.69 14.51
CA SER A 812 4.68 20.95 13.79
C SER A 812 4.14 22.05 14.70
N GLN A 813 3.36 21.67 15.72
CA GLN A 813 2.87 22.57 16.77
C GLN A 813 3.89 22.74 17.90
N THR A 814 3.77 23.85 18.64
CA THR A 814 4.52 24.13 19.86
C THR A 814 3.56 24.19 21.06
N PHE A 815 4.07 23.86 22.24
CA PHE A 815 3.26 23.69 23.45
C PHE A 815 3.72 24.60 24.57
N ALA A 816 2.79 25.10 25.38
CA ALA A 816 3.09 25.97 26.53
C ALA A 816 3.55 25.13 27.73
N GLY A 817 4.87 24.96 27.88
CA GLY A 817 5.50 24.21 28.96
C GLY A 817 5.28 22.68 28.92
N ASP A 818 5.94 21.97 29.84
CA ASP A 818 5.97 20.51 29.90
C ASP A 818 4.58 19.85 30.08
N PRO A 819 3.64 20.38 30.90
CA PRO A 819 2.34 19.73 31.08
C PRO A 819 1.51 19.67 29.80
N ALA A 820 1.47 20.76 29.02
CA ALA A 820 0.75 20.81 27.75
C ALA A 820 1.39 19.87 26.73
N ALA A 821 2.73 19.85 26.67
CA ALA A 821 3.49 18.95 25.81
C ALA A 821 3.19 17.47 26.14
N ARG A 822 3.21 17.09 27.42
CA ARG A 822 2.93 15.71 27.85
C ARG A 822 1.49 15.26 27.59
N ALA A 823 0.51 16.16 27.72
CA ALA A 823 -0.87 15.86 27.37
C ALA A 823 -1.02 15.59 25.87
N ALA A 824 -0.35 16.40 25.03
CA ALA A 824 -0.39 16.26 23.59
C ALA A 824 0.26 14.97 23.06
N ILE A 825 1.27 14.43 23.75
CA ILE A 825 1.91 13.15 23.37
C ILE A 825 0.87 12.03 23.26
N ALA A 826 0.02 11.86 24.28
CA ALA A 826 -0.97 10.78 24.30
C ALA A 826 -2.02 10.94 23.20
N GLU A 827 -2.45 12.18 22.92
CA GLU A 827 -3.40 12.49 21.85
C GLU A 827 -2.80 12.19 20.46
N ILE A 828 -1.61 12.73 20.18
CA ILE A 828 -0.96 12.59 18.87
C ILE A 828 -0.59 11.12 18.61
N ALA A 829 0.04 10.45 19.57
CA ALA A 829 0.41 9.04 19.41
C ALA A 829 -0.83 8.15 19.24
N GLY A 830 -1.92 8.44 19.96
CA GLY A 830 -3.20 7.74 19.82
C GLY A 830 -3.80 7.86 18.42
N LEU A 831 -3.71 9.03 17.78
CA LEU A 831 -4.16 9.23 16.39
C LEU A 831 -3.37 8.35 15.41
N PHE A 832 -2.03 8.33 15.54
CA PHE A 832 -1.18 7.50 14.68
C PHE A 832 -1.38 6.00 14.92
N ALA A 833 -1.57 5.58 16.17
CA ALA A 833 -1.90 4.20 16.53
C ALA A 833 -3.23 3.76 15.91
N GLN A 834 -4.25 4.63 15.98
CA GLN A 834 -5.55 4.38 15.36
C GLN A 834 -5.43 4.22 13.85
N VAL A 835 -4.73 5.12 13.15
CA VAL A 835 -4.52 5.02 11.70
C VAL A 835 -3.81 3.72 11.34
N ARG A 836 -2.75 3.33 12.07
CA ARG A 836 -2.03 2.07 11.83
C ARG A 836 -2.90 0.85 12.03
N ILE A 837 -3.66 0.81 13.12
CA ILE A 837 -4.55 -0.31 13.41
C ILE A 837 -5.65 -0.39 12.35
N GLU A 838 -6.40 0.68 12.11
CA GLU A 838 -7.54 0.68 11.20
C GLU A 838 -7.16 0.31 9.76
N SER A 839 -5.96 0.68 9.31
CA SER A 839 -5.43 0.38 7.97
C SER A 839 -4.74 -0.98 7.86
N SER A 840 -4.49 -1.68 8.98
CA SER A 840 -3.76 -2.95 8.98
C SER A 840 -4.39 -4.17 8.30
N PRO A 841 -5.71 -4.26 8.02
CA PRO A 841 -6.25 -5.44 7.35
C PRO A 841 -5.49 -5.76 6.06
N SER A 842 -5.09 -7.02 5.89
CA SER A 842 -4.43 -7.45 4.66
C SER A 842 -5.36 -7.25 3.45
N PRO A 843 -4.81 -7.08 2.23
CA PRO A 843 -5.61 -7.11 1.00
C PRO A 843 -6.48 -8.36 0.86
N PHE A 844 -5.99 -9.51 1.35
CA PHE A 844 -6.79 -10.74 1.45
C PHE A 844 -8.03 -10.56 2.36
N GLU A 845 -7.87 -9.99 3.56
CA GLU A 845 -9.00 -9.73 4.46
C GLU A 845 -10.01 -8.74 3.88
N ARG A 846 -9.54 -7.64 3.27
CA ARG A 846 -10.41 -6.65 2.62
C ARG A 846 -11.18 -7.28 1.46
N ARG A 847 -10.54 -8.13 0.65
CA ARG A 847 -11.19 -8.87 -0.44
C ARG A 847 -12.26 -9.82 0.08
N VAL A 848 -11.97 -10.60 1.13
CA VAL A 848 -12.97 -11.46 1.76
C VAL A 848 -14.13 -10.64 2.32
N ALA A 849 -13.87 -9.48 2.94
CA ALA A 849 -14.92 -8.59 3.43
C ALA A 849 -15.85 -8.10 2.30
N TYR A 850 -15.29 -7.67 1.16
CA TYR A 850 -16.07 -7.31 -0.04
C TYR A 850 -16.94 -8.47 -0.53
N LEU A 851 -16.35 -9.64 -0.71
CA LEU A 851 -17.04 -10.80 -1.25
C LEU A 851 -18.05 -11.40 -0.28
N THR A 852 -17.91 -11.18 1.04
CA THR A 852 -18.88 -11.64 2.04
C THR A 852 -19.88 -10.56 2.45
N GLY A 853 -19.75 -9.33 1.94
CA GLY A 853 -20.64 -8.20 2.26
C GLY A 853 -20.45 -7.60 3.65
N ILE A 854 -19.32 -7.85 4.31
CA ILE A 854 -18.92 -7.18 5.55
C ILE A 854 -18.60 -5.72 5.19
N ARG A 855 -19.40 -4.78 5.71
CA ARG A 855 -19.43 -3.39 5.22
C ARG A 855 -18.18 -2.57 5.57
N HIS A 856 -17.62 -2.75 6.77
CA HIS A 856 -16.40 -2.07 7.17
C HIS A 856 -15.19 -2.96 6.95
N GLN A 857 -14.22 -2.43 6.21
CA GLN A 857 -12.99 -3.12 5.85
C GLN A 857 -11.79 -2.66 6.66
N ARG A 858 -12.03 -1.84 7.71
CA ARG A 858 -11.00 -1.38 8.64
C ARG A 858 -10.95 -2.31 9.85
N ARG A 859 -9.76 -2.49 10.42
CA ARG A 859 -9.63 -3.24 11.67
C ARG A 859 -10.22 -2.41 12.80
N ARG A 860 -11.11 -3.03 13.57
CA ARG A 860 -11.77 -2.43 14.73
C ARG A 860 -12.10 -3.51 15.74
N ARG A 861 -12.39 -3.10 16.97
CA ARG A 861 -13.09 -3.97 17.92
C ARG A 861 -14.52 -4.20 17.41
N LEU A 862 -14.95 -5.45 17.36
CA LEU A 862 -16.28 -5.85 16.92
C LEU A 862 -17.29 -5.77 18.07
N LEU A 863 -16.84 -5.98 19.32
CA LEU A 863 -17.68 -5.88 20.50
C LEU A 863 -17.66 -4.46 21.07
N THR A 864 -18.84 -3.84 21.15
CA THR A 864 -19.03 -2.52 21.76
C THR A 864 -20.12 -2.56 22.82
N ALA A 865 -19.87 -1.94 23.96
CA ALA A 865 -20.86 -1.81 25.02
C ALA A 865 -22.03 -0.92 24.58
N THR A 866 -23.26 -1.40 24.76
CA THR A 866 -24.48 -0.71 24.29
C THR A 866 -24.64 0.71 24.87
N ASN A 867 -24.17 0.95 26.10
CA ASN A 867 -24.25 2.24 26.77
C ASN A 867 -23.30 3.32 26.19
N MET A 868 -22.47 2.98 25.20
CA MET A 868 -21.61 3.95 24.52
C MET A 868 -22.41 5.03 23.79
N ASN A 869 -23.48 4.63 23.09
CA ASN A 869 -24.37 5.55 22.36
C ASN A 869 -25.84 5.46 22.77
N PHE A 870 -26.27 4.38 23.44
CA PHE A 870 -27.62 4.30 23.97
C PHE A 870 -27.69 4.85 25.39
N ALA A 871 -28.53 5.86 25.60
CA ALA A 871 -28.92 6.30 26.92
C ALA A 871 -30.30 5.77 27.26
N ILE A 872 -30.44 5.06 28.38
CA ILE A 872 -31.74 4.76 29.00
C ILE A 872 -32.02 5.88 30.00
N VAL A 873 -33.07 6.66 29.75
CA VAL A 873 -33.44 7.83 30.53
C VAL A 873 -34.76 7.60 31.26
N ASP A 874 -34.87 8.23 32.42
CA ASP A 874 -36.13 8.32 33.15
C ASP A 874 -37.16 9.14 32.39
N ASP A 875 -38.37 8.59 32.26
CA ASP A 875 -39.52 9.31 31.75
C ASP A 875 -40.56 9.43 32.89
N PRO A 876 -40.67 10.61 33.54
CA PRO A 876 -41.33 10.77 34.83
C PRO A 876 -42.81 10.34 34.81
N PRO A 877 -43.33 9.79 35.92
CA PRO A 877 -44.55 8.99 35.91
C PRO A 877 -45.87 9.75 35.75
N GLY A 878 -46.74 9.18 34.92
CA GLY A 878 -48.17 9.09 35.20
C GLY A 878 -48.50 7.69 35.77
N GLY A 879 -49.09 7.60 36.96
CA GLY A 879 -49.75 6.35 37.42
C GLY A 879 -48.97 5.37 38.29
N GLY A 880 -47.82 5.74 38.89
CA GLY A 880 -47.13 4.92 39.91
C GLY A 880 -46.22 3.79 39.41
N LEU A 881 -45.92 3.76 38.10
CA LEU A 881 -44.96 2.83 37.48
C LEU A 881 -43.62 3.52 37.17
N PHE A 882 -42.53 2.74 37.17
CA PHE A 882 -41.23 3.19 36.67
C PHE A 882 -41.26 3.15 35.15
N GLY A 883 -41.05 4.29 34.50
CA GLY A 883 -41.05 4.41 33.04
C GLY A 883 -39.70 4.79 32.50
N LYS A 884 -39.23 4.05 31.50
CA LYS A 884 -37.98 4.32 30.79
C LYS A 884 -38.22 4.61 29.31
N ARG A 885 -37.37 5.45 28.73
CA ARG A 885 -37.16 5.55 27.28
C ARG A 885 -35.69 5.36 26.97
N TRP A 886 -35.37 5.00 25.74
CA TRP A 886 -33.99 4.99 25.28
C TRP A 886 -33.82 5.96 24.10
N ARG A 887 -32.61 6.50 23.98
CA ARG A 887 -32.18 7.36 22.86
C ARG A 887 -30.85 6.87 22.33
N LEU A 888 -30.69 6.84 21.01
CA LEU A 888 -29.44 6.58 20.32
C LEU A 888 -28.80 7.91 19.92
N PHE A 889 -27.57 8.13 20.37
CA PHE A 889 -26.79 9.32 20.07
C PHE A 889 -25.73 9.05 19.00
N GLU A 890 -25.49 10.05 18.18
CA GLU A 890 -24.49 10.02 17.11
C GLU A 890 -23.07 9.78 17.64
N LEU A 891 -22.69 10.42 18.74
CA LEU A 891 -21.33 10.34 19.27
C LEU A 891 -21.30 9.58 20.61
N PRO A 892 -20.16 8.92 20.92
CA PRO A 892 -19.94 8.27 22.20
C PRO A 892 -20.18 9.18 23.41
N GLY A 893 -20.51 8.57 24.54
CA GLY A 893 -20.81 9.30 25.78
C GLY A 893 -22.18 9.99 25.77
N ASN A 894 -23.07 9.59 24.86
CA ASN A 894 -24.41 10.16 24.67
C ASN A 894 -24.37 11.65 24.30
N THR A 895 -23.49 12.02 23.36
CA THR A 895 -23.32 13.40 22.85
C THR A 895 -23.69 13.49 21.36
N GLY A 896 -23.72 14.71 20.79
CA GLY A 896 -24.13 14.91 19.40
C GLY A 896 -25.64 14.84 19.20
N GLN A 897 -26.08 14.55 17.97
CA GLN A 897 -27.52 14.48 17.65
C GLN A 897 -28.15 13.17 18.13
N VAL A 898 -29.45 13.23 18.47
CA VAL A 898 -30.26 12.02 18.66
C VAL A 898 -30.67 11.49 17.30
N LEU A 899 -30.31 10.25 17.01
CA LEU A 899 -30.59 9.56 15.75
C LEU A 899 -31.92 8.81 15.81
N LEU A 900 -32.12 8.02 16.86
CA LEU A 900 -33.32 7.22 17.10
C LEU A 900 -33.79 7.32 18.55
N ASN A 901 -35.10 7.18 18.74
CA ASN A 901 -35.76 7.14 20.04
C ASN A 901 -36.65 5.91 20.13
N SER A 902 -36.90 5.46 21.37
CA SER A 902 -37.94 4.47 21.62
C SER A 902 -39.31 5.02 21.17
N PRO A 903 -40.13 4.23 20.45
CA PRO A 903 -41.43 4.70 19.96
C PRO A 903 -42.44 4.86 21.10
N GLN A 904 -42.21 4.15 22.20
CA GLN A 904 -43.07 4.13 23.39
C GLN A 904 -42.25 4.25 24.68
N ARG A 905 -42.97 4.46 25.79
CA ARG A 905 -42.48 4.40 27.17
C ARG A 905 -42.55 2.96 27.68
N PHE A 906 -41.48 2.47 28.30
CA PHE A 906 -41.42 1.12 28.88
C PHE A 906 -41.72 1.19 30.37
N ASP A 907 -42.95 0.82 30.73
CA ASP A 907 -43.44 0.88 32.11
C ASP A 907 -43.34 -0.48 32.81
N ALA A 908 -42.84 -0.49 34.05
CA ALA A 908 -42.83 -1.68 34.90
C ALA A 908 -42.99 -1.35 36.40
N ALA A 909 -43.30 -2.38 37.19
CA ALA A 909 -43.47 -2.26 38.64
C ALA A 909 -42.17 -1.97 39.40
N THR A 910 -41.00 -2.21 38.79
CA THR A 910 -39.68 -1.92 39.37
C THR A 910 -38.80 -1.26 38.34
N ASP A 911 -37.87 -0.43 38.80
CA ASP A 911 -36.91 0.26 37.94
C ASP A 911 -36.08 -0.71 37.09
N ALA A 912 -35.57 -1.79 37.72
CA ALA A 912 -34.80 -2.82 37.05
C ALA A 912 -35.60 -3.57 35.97
N ALA A 913 -36.91 -3.78 36.17
CA ALA A 913 -37.76 -4.39 35.16
C ALA A 913 -38.03 -3.45 33.98
N ALA A 914 -38.20 -2.14 34.24
CA ALA A 914 -38.38 -1.14 33.19
C ALA A 914 -37.11 -0.98 32.34
N ILE A 915 -35.93 -1.00 32.99
CA ILE A 915 -34.63 -1.03 32.29
C ILE A 915 -34.50 -2.27 31.41
N ARG A 916 -34.91 -3.45 31.91
CA ARG A 916 -34.87 -4.69 31.13
C ARG A 916 -35.75 -4.61 29.88
N LEU A 917 -36.98 -4.08 30.00
CA LEU A 917 -37.84 -3.87 28.84
C LEU A 917 -37.22 -2.91 27.81
N ALA A 918 -36.59 -1.83 28.27
CA ALA A 918 -35.87 -0.91 27.39
C ALA A 918 -34.67 -1.60 26.70
N GLN A 919 -33.89 -2.40 27.42
CA GLN A 919 -32.80 -3.21 26.85
C GLN A 919 -33.31 -4.24 25.83
N ASP A 920 -34.44 -4.88 26.10
CA ASP A 920 -35.07 -5.83 25.18
C ASP A 920 -35.51 -5.13 23.88
N SER A 921 -36.02 -3.90 23.98
CA SER A 921 -36.31 -3.06 22.82
C SER A 921 -35.05 -2.67 22.04
N ILE A 922 -33.96 -2.28 22.72
CA ILE A 922 -32.68 -1.99 22.05
C ILE A 922 -32.18 -3.22 21.28
N ARG A 923 -32.31 -4.43 21.84
CA ARG A 923 -31.93 -5.67 21.11
C ARG A 923 -32.73 -5.88 19.83
N GLN A 924 -34.01 -5.51 19.78
CA GLN A 924 -34.78 -5.54 18.54
C GLN A 924 -34.29 -4.49 17.53
N VAL A 925 -33.92 -3.30 18.00
CA VAL A 925 -33.31 -2.27 17.14
C VAL A 925 -31.97 -2.73 16.57
N LEU A 926 -31.11 -3.35 17.38
CA LEU A 926 -29.84 -3.90 16.90
C LEU A 926 -30.05 -5.03 15.90
N ARG A 927 -31.10 -5.84 16.06
CA ARG A 927 -31.42 -6.91 15.11
C ARG A 927 -31.81 -6.40 13.73
N TYR A 928 -32.69 -5.39 13.64
CA TYR A 928 -33.26 -4.96 12.36
C TYR A 928 -32.69 -3.66 11.82
N GLY A 929 -32.11 -2.81 12.68
CA GLY A 929 -31.63 -1.47 12.33
C GLY A 929 -30.32 -1.43 11.57
N MET A 930 -29.66 -2.58 11.37
CA MET A 930 -28.45 -2.69 10.56
C MET A 930 -28.73 -2.75 9.06
N ASP A 931 -29.98 -2.97 8.66
CA ASP A 931 -30.37 -3.16 7.27
C ASP A 931 -31.34 -2.07 6.81
N GLU A 932 -30.98 -1.39 5.71
CA GLU A 932 -31.65 -0.21 5.19
C GLU A 932 -33.09 -0.48 4.78
N TRP A 933 -33.39 -1.72 4.35
CA TRP A 933 -34.72 -2.13 3.92
C TRP A 933 -35.75 -2.27 5.05
N ASN A 934 -35.32 -2.12 6.31
CA ASN A 934 -36.22 -2.09 7.46
C ASN A 934 -36.64 -0.66 7.85
N TYR A 935 -36.16 0.36 7.13
CA TYR A 935 -36.50 1.76 7.36
C TYR A 935 -37.53 2.29 6.36
N ALA A 936 -38.42 3.16 6.86
CA ALA A 936 -39.31 3.96 6.04
C ALA A 936 -38.97 5.44 6.22
N VAL A 937 -38.69 6.14 5.12
CA VAL A 937 -38.40 7.59 5.08
C VAL A 937 -39.65 8.33 4.61
N SER A 938 -40.01 9.42 5.29
CA SER A 938 -41.15 10.25 4.86
C SER A 938 -40.81 11.04 3.59
N THR A 939 -41.74 11.01 2.63
CA THR A 939 -41.62 11.69 1.33
C THR A 939 -42.18 13.11 1.34
N ALA A 940 -42.78 13.53 2.45
CA ALA A 940 -43.32 14.86 2.67
C ALA A 940 -43.04 15.32 4.10
N ALA A 941 -43.10 16.63 4.33
CA ALA A 941 -42.87 17.22 5.65
C ALA A 941 -43.89 16.69 6.69
N PRO A 942 -43.47 16.38 7.94
CA PRO A 942 -42.10 16.47 8.44
C PRO A 942 -41.18 15.38 7.87
N PHE A 943 -39.98 15.76 7.41
CA PHE A 943 -38.99 14.82 6.87
C PHE A 943 -38.32 14.05 8.03
N THR A 944 -38.57 12.75 8.10
CA THR A 944 -38.10 11.86 9.16
C THR A 944 -38.01 10.42 8.66
N TYR A 945 -37.52 9.50 9.50
CA TYR A 945 -37.51 8.06 9.25
C TYR A 945 -37.88 7.26 10.49
N GLN A 946 -38.38 6.05 10.26
CA GLN A 946 -38.72 5.09 11.31
C GLN A 946 -38.19 3.70 10.95
N LEU A 947 -37.77 2.94 11.96
CA LEU A 947 -37.36 1.55 11.85
C LEU A 947 -38.56 0.65 12.14
N THR A 948 -38.78 -0.34 11.28
CA THR A 948 -39.83 -1.35 11.43
C THR A 948 -39.27 -2.76 11.39
N ASP A 949 -39.94 -3.70 12.05
CA ASP A 949 -39.70 -5.13 11.83
C ASP A 949 -40.33 -5.61 10.50
N PRO A 950 -40.04 -6.85 10.05
CA PRO A 950 -40.61 -7.36 8.80
C PRO A 950 -42.15 -7.53 8.80
N SER A 951 -42.81 -7.41 9.96
CA SER A 951 -44.28 -7.38 10.08
C SER A 951 -44.88 -5.98 9.97
N GLY A 952 -44.05 -4.93 9.97
CA GLY A 952 -44.45 -3.52 9.94
C GLY A 952 -44.58 -2.89 11.32
N THR A 953 -44.19 -3.57 12.40
CA THR A 953 -44.22 -3.01 13.76
C THR A 953 -43.10 -1.99 13.91
N VAL A 954 -43.43 -0.78 14.37
CA VAL A 954 -42.44 0.29 14.60
C VAL A 954 -41.58 -0.02 15.82
N LEU A 955 -40.27 -0.10 15.62
CA LEU A 955 -39.28 -0.41 16.65
C LEU A 955 -38.54 0.83 17.15
N ALA A 956 -38.36 1.83 16.29
CA ALA A 956 -37.68 3.08 16.60
C ALA A 956 -38.13 4.21 15.69
N VAL A 957 -38.06 5.45 16.18
CA VAL A 957 -38.45 6.65 15.43
C VAL A 957 -37.42 7.76 15.58
N ARG A 958 -37.26 8.56 14.53
CA ARG A 958 -36.62 9.87 14.65
C ARG A 958 -37.69 10.92 14.92
N ASP A 959 -37.67 11.53 16.12
CA ASP A 959 -38.67 12.52 16.51
C ASP A 959 -38.34 13.94 16.00
N ALA A 960 -37.06 14.23 15.76
CA ALA A 960 -36.61 15.54 15.29
C ALA A 960 -36.75 15.66 13.75
N PRO A 961 -37.62 16.56 13.23
CA PRO A 961 -37.80 16.73 11.80
C PRO A 961 -36.55 17.32 11.15
N LEU A 962 -36.29 16.91 9.91
CA LEU A 962 -35.18 17.36 9.08
C LEU A 962 -35.65 18.37 8.02
N GLY A 963 -34.69 19.11 7.44
CA GLY A 963 -34.97 20.19 6.49
C GLY A 963 -35.52 19.72 5.14
N SER A 964 -35.13 18.51 4.71
CA SER A 964 -35.50 17.95 3.40
C SER A 964 -35.48 16.41 3.40
N ALA A 965 -36.02 15.80 2.34
CA ALA A 965 -35.96 14.35 2.14
C ALA A 965 -34.52 13.84 1.95
N SER A 966 -33.65 14.62 1.31
CA SER A 966 -32.23 14.26 1.16
C SER A 966 -31.49 14.34 2.49
N ASP A 967 -31.82 15.30 3.37
CA ASP A 967 -31.31 15.33 4.74
C ASP A 967 -31.75 14.09 5.53
N ALA A 968 -33.00 13.64 5.35
CA ALA A 968 -33.50 12.41 5.96
C ALA A 968 -32.76 11.16 5.48
N GLN A 969 -32.47 11.06 4.20
CA GLN A 969 -31.66 9.96 3.65
C GLN A 969 -30.22 9.98 4.18
N ARG A 970 -29.58 11.15 4.25
CA ARG A 970 -28.23 11.30 4.83
C ARG A 970 -28.20 10.90 6.31
N ALA A 971 -29.15 11.40 7.10
CA ALA A 971 -29.26 11.07 8.51
C ALA A 971 -29.58 9.58 8.76
N LEU A 972 -30.36 8.95 7.86
CA LEU A 972 -30.58 7.51 7.88
C LEU A 972 -29.28 6.75 7.60
N ALA A 973 -28.53 7.13 6.56
CA ALA A 973 -27.25 6.52 6.24
C ALA A 973 -26.27 6.58 7.43
N THR A 974 -26.14 7.74 8.09
CA THR A 974 -25.35 7.90 9.32
C THR A 974 -25.83 6.97 10.44
N THR A 975 -27.15 6.78 10.57
CA THR A 975 -27.72 5.90 11.62
C THR A 975 -27.41 4.44 11.37
N VAL A 976 -27.58 3.97 10.13
CA VAL A 976 -27.28 2.59 9.75
C VAL A 976 -25.78 2.32 9.87
N ASP A 977 -24.94 3.26 9.44
CA ASP A 977 -23.48 3.16 9.55
C ASP A 977 -23.03 3.08 11.01
N LEU A 978 -23.59 3.91 11.90
CA LEU A 978 -23.33 3.79 13.35
C LEU A 978 -23.78 2.44 13.92
N LEU A 979 -25.00 2.01 13.61
CA LEU A 979 -25.55 0.75 14.15
C LEU A 979 -24.72 -0.46 13.70
N TYR A 980 -24.38 -0.53 12.42
CA TYR A 980 -23.55 -1.59 11.87
C TYR A 980 -22.10 -1.48 12.38
N GLY A 981 -21.53 -0.28 12.31
CA GLY A 981 -20.14 0.01 12.65
C GLY A 981 -19.81 -0.15 14.13
N SER A 982 -20.74 0.14 15.03
CA SER A 982 -20.50 -0.02 16.48
C SER A 982 -21.07 -1.34 17.02
N TYR A 983 -22.23 -1.79 16.55
CA TYR A 983 -22.96 -2.89 17.19
C TYR A 983 -23.19 -4.12 16.29
N GLY A 984 -22.79 -4.03 15.02
CA GLY A 984 -22.92 -5.11 14.04
C GLY A 984 -22.25 -6.41 14.44
N ALA A 985 -21.06 -6.29 15.05
CA ALA A 985 -20.15 -7.40 15.31
C ALA A 985 -19.81 -8.27 14.07
N GLU A 986 -20.18 -7.82 12.86
CA GLU A 986 -19.79 -8.46 11.60
C GLU A 986 -18.37 -8.04 11.22
N GLY A 987 -17.47 -9.03 11.26
CA GLY A 987 -16.05 -8.91 10.95
C GLY A 987 -15.34 -10.20 11.34
N PHE A 988 -14.03 -10.23 11.15
CA PHE A 988 -13.18 -11.35 11.55
C PHE A 988 -11.74 -10.88 11.73
N TYR A 989 -10.92 -11.72 12.34
CA TYR A 989 -9.51 -11.47 12.59
C TYR A 989 -8.65 -12.55 11.97
N LEU A 990 -7.63 -12.16 11.19
CA LEU A 990 -6.61 -13.06 10.68
C LEU A 990 -5.42 -13.15 11.64
N ILE A 991 -4.96 -14.37 11.89
CA ILE A 991 -3.75 -14.67 12.64
C ILE A 991 -2.80 -15.49 11.76
N GLU A 992 -1.57 -15.01 11.63
CA GLU A 992 -0.49 -15.74 10.99
C GLU A 992 0.23 -16.59 12.03
N HIS A 993 0.23 -17.91 11.85
CA HIS A 993 0.84 -18.78 12.84
C HIS A 993 2.36 -18.61 12.89
N LEU A 994 2.99 -18.27 11.76
CA LEU A 994 4.43 -18.05 11.69
C LEU A 994 4.91 -16.98 12.68
N LEU A 995 4.10 -15.95 12.94
CA LEU A 995 4.41 -14.88 13.91
C LEU A 995 4.23 -15.32 15.37
N LEU A 996 3.54 -16.43 15.61
CA LEU A 996 3.36 -17.04 16.93
C LEU A 996 4.41 -18.11 17.25
N ARG A 997 5.37 -18.35 16.34
CA ARG A 997 6.44 -19.34 16.56
C ARG A 997 7.26 -19.03 17.82
N PRO A 998 7.85 -20.05 18.46
CA PRO A 998 8.84 -19.87 19.50
C PRO A 998 10.02 -19.05 19.02
N ARG A 999 10.48 -18.11 19.85
CA ARG A 999 11.71 -17.33 19.61
C ARG A 999 12.78 -17.64 20.66
N GLN A 1000 12.37 -18.21 21.80
CA GLN A 1000 13.26 -18.59 22.90
C GLN A 1000 12.95 -20.01 23.39
N SER A 1001 13.96 -20.67 23.96
CA SER A 1001 13.77 -21.98 24.58
C SER A 1001 12.85 -21.85 25.79
N GLY A 1002 11.76 -22.61 25.82
CA GLY A 1002 10.75 -22.56 26.88
C GLY A 1002 9.45 -21.84 26.50
N ASP A 1003 9.40 -21.20 25.32
CA ASP A 1003 8.18 -20.61 24.79
C ASP A 1003 7.05 -21.65 24.63
N PRO A 1004 5.77 -21.29 24.83
CA PRO A 1004 4.65 -22.19 24.59
C PRO A 1004 4.50 -22.51 23.10
N PHE A 1005 4.14 -23.77 22.80
CA PHE A 1005 3.87 -24.23 21.44
C PHE A 1005 2.39 -24.07 21.05
N LEU A 1006 2.14 -23.80 19.76
CA LEU A 1006 0.83 -24.05 19.17
C LEU A 1006 0.62 -25.56 19.09
N SER A 1007 -0.54 -26.04 19.51
CA SER A 1007 -0.89 -27.45 19.57
C SER A 1007 -2.29 -27.63 18.99
N LEU A 1008 -2.37 -27.61 17.66
CA LEU A 1008 -3.62 -27.68 16.93
C LEU A 1008 -4.03 -29.15 16.71
N PRO A 1009 -5.28 -29.54 17.00
CA PRO A 1009 -5.76 -30.89 16.78
C PRO A 1009 -5.89 -31.18 15.28
N VAL A 1010 -5.59 -32.42 14.87
CA VAL A 1010 -5.93 -32.96 13.54
C VAL A 1010 -7.04 -33.99 13.64
N GLN A 1011 -7.80 -34.20 12.55
CA GLN A 1011 -9.03 -35.02 12.52
C GLN A 1011 -8.89 -36.47 13.06
N GLN A 1012 -7.67 -37.02 13.15
CA GLN A 1012 -7.42 -38.38 13.66
C GLN A 1012 -7.00 -38.43 15.15
N GLY A 1013 -7.19 -37.35 15.92
CA GLY A 1013 -6.81 -37.31 17.35
C GLY A 1013 -5.32 -37.12 17.61
N GLY A 1014 -4.56 -36.71 16.59
CA GLY A 1014 -3.16 -36.27 16.70
C GLY A 1014 -3.03 -34.76 16.81
N VAL A 1015 -1.79 -34.28 16.81
CA VAL A 1015 -1.45 -32.84 16.76
C VAL A 1015 -0.75 -32.55 15.45
N GLU A 1016 -1.00 -31.38 14.87
CA GLU A 1016 -0.30 -30.89 13.67
C GLU A 1016 1.22 -30.92 13.89
N ARG A 1017 1.97 -31.43 12.89
CA ARG A 1017 3.42 -31.60 12.97
C ARG A 1017 4.14 -30.26 12.84
N ASP A 1018 3.68 -29.42 11.91
CA ASP A 1018 4.16 -28.05 11.74
C ASP A 1018 2.96 -27.09 11.82
N PRO A 1019 2.63 -26.59 13.03
CA PRO A 1019 1.51 -25.68 13.20
C PRO A 1019 1.84 -24.25 12.74
N TYR A 1020 3.06 -23.96 12.29
CA TYR A 1020 3.55 -22.61 12.02
C TYR A 1020 3.70 -22.32 10.53
N GLY A 1021 4.35 -23.22 9.79
CA GLY A 1021 4.67 -23.00 8.38
C GLY A 1021 3.42 -22.89 7.52
N GLN A 1022 3.28 -21.77 6.79
CA GLN A 1022 2.23 -21.60 5.77
C GLN A 1022 0.78 -21.79 6.29
N ARG A 1023 0.53 -21.44 7.56
CA ARG A 1023 -0.76 -21.60 8.23
C ARG A 1023 -1.31 -20.25 8.69
N ILE A 1024 -2.60 -20.03 8.42
CA ILE A 1024 -3.34 -18.88 8.92
C ILE A 1024 -4.65 -19.34 9.57
N THR A 1025 -5.11 -18.58 10.56
CA THR A 1025 -6.43 -18.77 11.18
C THR A 1025 -7.27 -17.52 11.02
N LEU A 1026 -8.54 -17.68 10.66
CA LEU A 1026 -9.54 -16.62 10.66
C LEU A 1026 -10.56 -16.89 11.77
N VAL A 1027 -10.70 -15.94 12.70
CA VAL A 1027 -11.62 -16.04 13.84
C VAL A 1027 -12.81 -15.12 13.61
N PHE A 1028 -14.00 -15.71 13.53
CA PHE A 1028 -15.28 -15.03 13.41
C PHE A 1028 -16.06 -15.14 14.73
N PRO A 1029 -16.80 -14.10 15.15
CA PRO A 1029 -17.80 -14.27 16.20
C PRO A 1029 -18.92 -15.19 15.70
N SER A 1030 -19.41 -16.10 16.51
CA SER A 1030 -20.40 -17.11 16.06
C SER A 1030 -21.84 -16.58 15.97
N GLY A 1031 -22.12 -15.44 16.61
CA GLY A 1031 -23.48 -14.94 16.87
C GLY A 1031 -24.16 -15.59 18.09
N TYR A 1032 -23.43 -16.39 18.87
CA TYR A 1032 -23.90 -16.97 20.13
C TYR A 1032 -23.03 -16.52 21.30
N ALA A 1033 -23.61 -16.51 22.50
CA ALA A 1033 -22.91 -16.33 23.77
C ALA A 1033 -23.18 -17.49 24.72
N ARG A 1034 -22.17 -17.93 25.48
CA ARG A 1034 -22.30 -19.01 26.48
C ARG A 1034 -21.43 -18.79 27.72
N ASP A 1035 -21.64 -19.59 28.75
CA ASP A 1035 -20.74 -19.67 29.91
C ASP A 1035 -19.64 -20.69 29.62
N PHE A 1036 -18.40 -20.22 29.53
CA PHE A 1036 -17.22 -21.04 29.21
C PHE A 1036 -16.73 -21.89 30.39
N SER A 1037 -17.27 -21.71 31.61
CA SER A 1037 -17.01 -22.61 32.73
C SER A 1037 -17.72 -23.96 32.61
N LEU A 1038 -18.69 -24.05 31.70
CA LEU A 1038 -19.44 -25.26 31.38
C LEU A 1038 -18.88 -25.93 30.12
N ASP A 1039 -18.94 -27.27 30.08
CA ASP A 1039 -18.55 -28.05 28.91
C ASP A 1039 -19.39 -27.65 27.68
N ARG A 1040 -18.74 -27.44 26.52
CA ARG A 1040 -19.37 -26.97 25.28
C ARG A 1040 -20.59 -27.78 24.86
N LYS A 1041 -20.60 -29.09 25.12
CA LYS A 1041 -21.73 -29.99 24.76
C LYS A 1041 -22.97 -29.74 25.62
N THR A 1042 -22.80 -29.11 26.78
CA THR A 1042 -23.85 -28.92 27.79
C THR A 1042 -24.18 -27.45 28.06
N ALA A 1043 -23.31 -26.53 27.64
CA ALA A 1043 -23.47 -25.10 27.87
C ALA A 1043 -24.64 -24.52 27.04
N PRO A 1044 -25.65 -23.88 27.67
CA PRO A 1044 -26.73 -23.24 26.93
C PRO A 1044 -26.24 -21.99 26.19
N THR A 1045 -26.59 -21.87 24.92
CA THR A 1045 -26.25 -20.71 24.08
C THR A 1045 -27.36 -19.66 24.07
N ARG A 1046 -26.99 -18.39 24.11
CA ARG A 1046 -27.87 -17.22 23.92
C ARG A 1046 -27.58 -16.55 22.58
N LEU A 1047 -28.63 -16.11 21.89
CA LEU A 1047 -28.50 -15.36 20.64
C LEU A 1047 -27.96 -13.94 20.88
N VAL A 1048 -26.93 -13.55 20.14
CA VAL A 1048 -26.32 -12.22 20.13
C VAL A 1048 -25.96 -11.83 18.69
N THR A 1049 -25.57 -10.57 18.47
CA THR A 1049 -25.05 -10.13 17.16
C THR A 1049 -23.66 -10.74 16.92
N PRO A 1050 -23.30 -11.08 15.66
CA PRO A 1050 -24.06 -10.87 14.42
C PRO A 1050 -25.07 -11.99 14.11
N ASP A 1051 -26.26 -11.60 13.67
CA ASP A 1051 -27.36 -12.53 13.33
C ASP A 1051 -27.05 -13.38 12.10
N ARG A 1052 -26.47 -12.77 11.07
CA ARG A 1052 -26.15 -13.42 9.79
C ARG A 1052 -25.15 -14.57 9.95
N PHE A 1053 -24.23 -14.45 10.90
CA PHE A 1053 -23.21 -15.48 11.13
C PHE A 1053 -23.77 -16.71 11.84
N ARG A 1054 -25.03 -16.71 12.26
CA ARG A 1054 -25.71 -17.92 12.74
C ARG A 1054 -26.28 -18.78 11.61
N ASP A 1055 -26.42 -18.23 10.40
CA ASP A 1055 -26.97 -18.94 9.25
C ASP A 1055 -25.93 -19.90 8.64
N PRO A 1056 -26.19 -21.22 8.61
CA PRO A 1056 -25.26 -22.20 8.06
C PRO A 1056 -24.93 -21.97 6.59
N GLU A 1057 -25.88 -21.48 5.78
CA GLU A 1057 -25.64 -21.19 4.36
C GLU A 1057 -24.62 -20.06 4.20
N PHE A 1058 -24.74 -19.01 5.01
CA PHE A 1058 -23.78 -17.93 5.02
C PHE A 1058 -22.39 -18.41 5.47
N ARG A 1059 -22.30 -19.25 6.50
CA ARG A 1059 -21.00 -19.82 6.95
C ARG A 1059 -20.32 -20.60 5.84
N ASN A 1060 -21.05 -21.49 5.18
CA ASN A 1060 -20.54 -22.29 4.06
C ASN A 1060 -20.10 -21.39 2.89
N TYR A 1061 -20.87 -20.33 2.61
CA TYR A 1061 -20.52 -19.35 1.60
C TYR A 1061 -19.23 -18.60 1.94
N ALA A 1062 -19.13 -18.06 3.16
CA ALA A 1062 -17.96 -17.32 3.62
C ALA A 1062 -16.69 -18.20 3.64
N GLU A 1063 -16.78 -19.44 4.12
CA GLU A 1063 -15.67 -20.39 4.10
C GLU A 1063 -15.22 -20.74 2.67
N ARG A 1064 -16.16 -20.89 1.73
CA ARG A 1064 -15.82 -21.09 0.31
C ARG A 1064 -15.12 -19.87 -0.29
N VAL A 1065 -15.60 -18.66 0.01
CA VAL A 1065 -14.97 -17.41 -0.42
C VAL A 1065 -13.56 -17.31 0.13
N ILE A 1066 -13.36 -17.62 1.41
CA ILE A 1066 -12.03 -17.66 2.06
C ILE A 1066 -11.12 -18.64 1.32
N GLN A 1067 -11.57 -19.88 1.07
CA GLN A 1067 -10.78 -20.89 0.35
C GLN A 1067 -10.42 -20.47 -1.08
N GLN A 1068 -11.33 -19.80 -1.80
CA GLN A 1068 -11.10 -19.35 -3.17
C GLN A 1068 -10.18 -18.13 -3.25
N ALA A 1069 -10.28 -17.22 -2.28
CA ALA A 1069 -9.48 -16.00 -2.23
C ALA A 1069 -8.12 -16.21 -1.53
N CYS A 1070 -7.94 -17.29 -0.78
CA CYS A 1070 -6.71 -17.53 -0.01
C CYS A 1070 -5.52 -17.76 -0.94
N PRO A 1071 -4.36 -17.13 -0.65
CA PRO A 1071 -3.12 -17.43 -1.36
C PRO A 1071 -2.80 -18.92 -1.39
N ALA A 1072 -2.36 -19.43 -2.54
CA ALA A 1072 -2.15 -20.86 -2.76
C ALA A 1072 -1.08 -21.49 -1.86
N HIS A 1073 -0.12 -20.70 -1.36
CA HIS A 1073 0.91 -21.17 -0.43
C HIS A 1073 0.44 -21.21 1.02
N LEU A 1074 -0.79 -20.78 1.33
CA LEU A 1074 -1.34 -20.75 2.69
C LEU A 1074 -2.48 -21.75 2.86
N MET A 1075 -2.59 -22.25 4.09
CA MET A 1075 -3.72 -23.09 4.50
C MET A 1075 -4.56 -22.34 5.55
N PRO A 1076 -5.78 -21.88 5.21
CA PRO A 1076 -6.65 -21.19 6.13
C PRO A 1076 -7.43 -22.18 7.01
N THR A 1077 -7.54 -21.86 8.30
CA THR A 1077 -8.47 -22.49 9.24
C THR A 1077 -9.48 -21.46 9.72
N VAL A 1078 -10.78 -21.81 9.73
CA VAL A 1078 -11.85 -20.88 10.14
C VAL A 1078 -12.46 -21.36 11.46
N TYR A 1079 -12.53 -20.46 12.44
CA TYR A 1079 -13.23 -20.71 13.70
C TYR A 1079 -14.38 -19.73 13.90
N TRP A 1080 -15.55 -20.26 14.25
CA TRP A 1080 -16.72 -19.51 14.70
C TRP A 1080 -16.81 -19.60 16.22
N VAL A 1081 -16.48 -18.51 16.93
CA VAL A 1081 -16.24 -18.50 18.37
C VAL A 1081 -17.36 -17.76 19.10
N ASP A 1082 -17.88 -18.38 20.16
CA ASP A 1082 -18.94 -17.81 20.99
C ASP A 1082 -18.40 -16.68 21.88
N GLN A 1083 -19.25 -15.68 22.16
CA GLN A 1083 -18.99 -14.66 23.17
C GLN A 1083 -19.22 -15.23 24.58
N SER A 1084 -18.60 -14.61 25.59
CA SER A 1084 -18.91 -14.93 26.98
C SER A 1084 -20.25 -14.34 27.39
N LEU A 1085 -21.06 -15.11 28.12
CA LEU A 1085 -22.31 -14.59 28.69
C LEU A 1085 -22.01 -13.48 29.70
N PRO A 1086 -22.71 -12.33 29.64
CA PRO A 1086 -22.50 -11.24 30.58
C PRO A 1086 -22.57 -11.71 32.04
N GLY A 1087 -21.50 -11.45 32.82
CA GLY A 1087 -21.38 -11.86 34.21
C GLY A 1087 -20.72 -13.23 34.44
N SER A 1088 -20.35 -13.95 33.38
CA SER A 1088 -19.57 -15.20 33.46
C SER A 1088 -18.07 -14.92 33.41
N PRO A 1089 -17.19 -15.85 33.85
CA PRO A 1089 -15.75 -15.70 33.71
C PRO A 1089 -15.32 -15.52 32.25
N LEU A 1090 -14.39 -14.60 32.00
CA LEU A 1090 -13.73 -14.47 30.69
C LEU A 1090 -12.59 -15.48 30.63
N LEU A 1091 -12.72 -16.49 29.77
CA LEU A 1091 -11.73 -17.55 29.57
C LEU A 1091 -11.08 -17.42 28.19
N PRO A 1092 -9.84 -17.90 27.98
CA PRO A 1092 -9.11 -17.73 26.70
C PRO A 1092 -9.83 -18.28 25.47
N GLY A 1093 -10.78 -19.21 25.61
CA GLY A 1093 -11.56 -19.74 24.49
C GLY A 1093 -12.70 -18.83 24.01
N SER A 1094 -13.05 -17.76 24.72
CA SER A 1094 -14.15 -16.87 24.34
C SER A 1094 -13.73 -15.78 23.36
N PHE A 1095 -14.64 -15.35 22.50
CA PHE A 1095 -14.37 -14.33 21.49
C PHE A 1095 -13.93 -12.99 22.12
N ASP A 1096 -14.52 -12.61 23.25
CA ASP A 1096 -14.19 -11.37 23.98
C ASP A 1096 -12.73 -11.31 24.42
N MET A 1097 -12.23 -12.40 25.03
CA MET A 1097 -10.85 -12.51 25.50
C MET A 1097 -9.88 -12.64 24.33
N PHE A 1098 -10.29 -13.35 23.27
CA PHE A 1098 -9.53 -13.40 22.03
C PHE A 1098 -9.34 -12.00 21.42
N GLU A 1099 -10.42 -11.21 21.30
CA GLU A 1099 -10.36 -9.87 20.72
C GLU A 1099 -9.44 -8.97 21.55
N GLU A 1100 -9.56 -8.99 22.88
CA GLU A 1100 -8.67 -8.22 23.77
C GLU A 1100 -7.19 -8.57 23.54
N ARG A 1101 -6.83 -9.85 23.63
CA ARG A 1101 -5.45 -10.32 23.44
C ARG A 1101 -4.94 -10.11 22.02
N TYR A 1102 -5.83 -10.15 21.02
CA TYR A 1102 -5.48 -9.89 19.64
C TYR A 1102 -5.06 -8.44 19.43
N PHE A 1103 -5.77 -7.47 20.01
CA PHE A 1103 -5.38 -6.05 19.93
C PHE A 1103 -4.10 -5.76 20.72
N ASP A 1104 -3.90 -6.39 21.88
CA ASP A 1104 -2.65 -6.29 22.62
C ASP A 1104 -1.47 -6.86 21.83
N TRP A 1105 -1.67 -8.00 21.15
CA TRP A 1105 -0.67 -8.58 20.24
C TRP A 1105 -0.43 -7.69 19.01
N LEU A 1106 -1.49 -7.14 18.42
CA LEU A 1106 -1.41 -6.28 17.25
C LEU A 1106 -0.62 -5.00 17.54
N ASP A 1107 -0.75 -4.40 18.73
CA ASP A 1107 0.09 -3.28 19.17
C ASP A 1107 1.58 -3.62 19.10
N THR A 1108 1.95 -4.84 19.53
CA THR A 1108 3.35 -5.28 19.54
C THR A 1108 3.90 -5.62 18.15
N VAL A 1109 3.04 -6.06 17.22
CA VAL A 1109 3.44 -6.52 15.88
C VAL A 1109 3.43 -5.38 14.86
N LEU A 1110 2.46 -4.47 14.95
CA LEU A 1110 2.32 -3.36 14.01
C LEU A 1110 3.13 -2.14 14.42
N ILE A 1111 3.35 -1.89 15.71
CA ILE A 1111 4.00 -0.67 16.19
C ILE A 1111 5.39 -1.06 16.73
N PRO A 1112 6.49 -0.68 16.05
CA PRO A 1112 7.84 -0.91 16.55
C PRO A 1112 8.10 -0.27 17.93
N GLY A 1113 9.13 -0.75 18.63
CA GLY A 1113 9.59 -0.18 19.89
C GLY A 1113 9.00 -0.78 21.17
N ALA A 1114 8.16 -1.82 21.08
CA ALA A 1114 7.73 -2.58 22.26
C ALA A 1114 8.91 -3.32 22.91
N LEU A 1115 8.93 -3.37 24.26
CA LEU A 1115 9.92 -4.16 24.99
C LEU A 1115 9.75 -5.65 24.69
N ALA A 1116 10.87 -6.39 24.53
CA ALA A 1116 10.84 -7.81 24.19
C ALA A 1116 9.94 -8.65 25.12
N ALA A 1117 9.97 -8.38 26.43
CA ALA A 1117 9.12 -9.08 27.40
C ALA A 1117 7.61 -8.87 27.17
N ILE A 1118 7.20 -7.69 26.67
CA ILE A 1118 5.79 -7.39 26.33
C ILE A 1118 5.41 -8.15 25.06
N VAL A 1119 6.29 -8.15 24.05
CA VAL A 1119 6.10 -8.90 22.79
C VAL A 1119 5.93 -10.39 23.08
N ASP A 1120 6.82 -10.97 23.89
CA ASP A 1120 6.81 -12.40 24.24
C ASP A 1120 5.56 -12.77 25.06
N ALA A 1121 5.14 -11.91 25.99
CA ALA A 1121 3.93 -12.11 26.77
C ALA A 1121 2.66 -12.06 25.90
N ALA A 1122 2.54 -11.08 25.01
CA ALA A 1122 1.40 -10.96 24.08
C ALA A 1122 1.34 -12.14 23.11
N ARG A 1123 2.48 -12.56 22.55
CA ARG A 1123 2.60 -13.76 21.71
C ARG A 1123 2.17 -15.02 22.47
N GLY A 1124 2.66 -15.22 23.69
CA GLY A 1124 2.31 -16.35 24.53
C GLY A 1124 0.81 -16.40 24.86
N ALA A 1125 0.21 -15.25 25.17
CA ALA A 1125 -1.23 -15.12 25.41
C ALA A 1125 -2.05 -15.46 24.16
N MET A 1126 -1.60 -15.10 22.96
CA MET A 1126 -2.25 -15.49 21.71
C MET A 1126 -2.14 -16.99 21.43
N VAL A 1127 -0.99 -17.62 21.70
CA VAL A 1127 -0.81 -19.07 21.59
C VAL A 1127 -1.77 -19.82 22.53
N GLU A 1128 -1.89 -19.39 23.79
CA GLU A 1128 -2.84 -19.96 24.75
C GLU A 1128 -4.29 -19.87 24.24
N THR A 1129 -4.66 -18.69 23.74
CA THR A 1129 -6.02 -18.39 23.23
C THR A 1129 -6.37 -19.26 22.02
N LEU A 1130 -5.49 -19.33 21.01
CA LEU A 1130 -5.74 -20.17 19.83
C LEU A 1130 -5.78 -21.66 20.17
N ASN A 1131 -4.92 -22.13 21.10
CA ASN A 1131 -5.01 -23.50 21.60
C ASN A 1131 -6.34 -23.75 22.30
N ALA A 1132 -6.83 -22.81 23.11
CA ALA A 1132 -8.13 -22.93 23.77
C ALA A 1132 -9.28 -22.98 22.77
N ILE A 1133 -9.30 -22.10 21.76
CA ILE A 1133 -10.31 -22.09 20.69
C ILE A 1133 -10.29 -23.41 19.90
N ALA A 1134 -9.11 -23.88 19.51
CA ALA A 1134 -8.97 -25.10 18.70
C ALA A 1134 -9.42 -26.36 19.46
N ASN A 1135 -9.17 -26.41 20.77
CA ASN A 1135 -9.60 -27.52 21.63
C ASN A 1135 -11.07 -27.41 22.07
N ASP A 1136 -11.70 -26.25 21.93
CA ASP A 1136 -13.12 -26.03 22.22
C ASP A 1136 -14.02 -26.47 21.05
N THR A 1137 -13.72 -27.61 20.42
CA THR A 1137 -14.54 -28.16 19.33
C THR A 1137 -15.66 -29.06 19.88
N PRO A 1138 -16.88 -29.03 19.28
CA PRO A 1138 -18.07 -29.72 19.79
C PRO A 1138 -17.99 -31.26 19.77
#